data_AF-A0A812YEX8-F1
#
_entry.id   AF-A0A812YEX8-F1
#
_cell.length_a   1.000
_cell.length_b   1.000
_cell.length_c   1.000
_cell.angle_alpha   90.00
_cell.angle_beta   90.00
_cell.angle_gamma   90.00
#
_symmetry.space_group_name_H-M   'P 1'
#
loop_
_entity.id
_entity.type
_entity.pdbx_description
1 polymer ?
#
loop_
_entity_poly.entity_id
_entity_poly.type
_entity_poly.pdbx_seq_one_letter_code
_entity_poly.pdbx_strand_id
1 'polypeptide(L)'
;MLSLHSPWTEHWKAIVLGTGSLVTFLWIRREVSKPWAPLWAEWVLAQILWQDGIRRIFVPSAEDGTLSLSFWERFRRVAELRAILALERFHQIDAARRTANGENGWGKTTGTHHMQHLPGLVFRGEDQDIVREALQRSARIFQDATEAFRLHQDWERTPILKDLVLVGGGHSHVNVLRMLGMEPLPGVRVTLVTRDVETPYSGMLPAHVAGLYTRRECHLDLNVLARFARVRLVHATAVSIDLQKKHVNLEGDRPPIAYDVLSINIGSAPRVQVDASTEGITPVKPIDGFGARWDDLLARVPSWTGSRRLLVVGGGAGGFELAATMRARLTSELERLNSTARITVGLVTRSGLLPQHTAGARCLAEKALKQRGIEVHTGYDVTRAEAGVLHCSDGKTLTYDDCIWCTQGSPQSWVASCGLCTDKEGFLLVDQQMRCRPKDATLDIGHVFAGGDIASVEGHPRPKAGVFAVMAGMVLWINIRASLTCEKLVTYWPQHSFLGLLNLGDGTCIASRGSLATEGAWLWGLKDWIDRRWMWNYFEGLPEMPASLDALSPAGLAVARAAGATADLLKHSIMRCGGCGAKVGATTLERAMSRVDFPKQPGDAKAEVVIGTGDDAAVVDLITDGGDKVSSVQTIDFFRSFIGDPYQFGRIAAVHALSDCEAMGAMPQTALALVQVPFASEDKQEEDLVQLMAGAASALRRVNCALVGGHTCESRELGLGFAISGRLPGGSTTAMTKVAMRAGDVLILTKPLGTGTLFAADMRAKARGPWIAAALKSMERSNREAAACLRAHGALACTDITGFGLVGHLLEMCRHSGMQASLELSKIPVYDGALDCLKMGIESSLQPANVRLRRAVANHEEVRGRLEYLMLFDPQTSGGLLAAVPPPKAEACVSELRASGAAPSAAIIGSATATASPDSELITVKV
;
A
#
# COMPACT_ATOMS: atom_id res chain seq x y z
N MET A 1 -11.03 46.24 -43.02
CA MET A 1 -11.97 46.37 -44.16
C MET A 1 -11.60 45.33 -45.21
N LEU A 2 -12.43 44.31 -45.36
CA LEU A 2 -12.71 43.57 -46.61
C LEU A 2 -13.87 42.61 -46.25
N SER A 3 -15.07 42.94 -46.72
CA SER A 3 -16.25 42.10 -46.59
C SER A 3 -16.22 41.02 -47.67
N LEU A 4 -16.44 39.77 -47.26
CA LEU A 4 -16.82 38.69 -48.16
C LEU A 4 -18.20 38.22 -47.70
N HIS A 5 -19.24 38.66 -48.43
CA HIS A 5 -20.57 38.10 -48.32
C HIS A 5 -20.60 36.75 -49.06
N SER A 6 -20.83 35.67 -48.31
CA SER A 6 -21.19 34.36 -48.83
C SER A 6 -22.34 33.81 -47.97
N PRO A 7 -23.38 33.17 -48.54
CA PRO A 7 -24.55 32.70 -47.79
C PRO A 7 -24.27 31.51 -46.84
N TRP A 8 -23.02 31.09 -46.67
CA TRP A 8 -22.63 29.87 -45.94
C TRP A 8 -22.20 30.10 -44.47
N THR A 9 -22.34 31.31 -43.93
CA THR A 9 -21.81 31.66 -42.60
C THR A 9 -22.75 31.40 -41.41
N GLU A 10 -23.97 30.91 -41.60
CA GLU A 10 -24.92 30.74 -40.47
C GLU A 10 -24.75 29.43 -39.66
N HIS A 11 -23.95 28.47 -40.14
CA HIS A 11 -23.90 27.11 -39.56
C HIS A 11 -22.57 26.68 -38.93
N TRP A 12 -21.62 27.60 -38.72
CA TRP A 12 -20.29 27.26 -38.21
C TRP A 12 -19.78 28.27 -37.17
N LYS A 13 -19.05 27.80 -36.15
CA LYS A 13 -18.27 28.64 -35.22
C LYS A 13 -16.78 28.54 -35.60
N ALA A 14 -16.13 29.68 -35.81
CA ALA A 14 -14.68 29.76 -35.96
C ALA A 14 -14.01 29.88 -34.58
N ILE A 15 -13.02 29.04 -34.31
CA ILE A 15 -12.13 29.18 -33.15
C ILE A 15 -10.75 29.58 -33.69
N VAL A 16 -10.24 30.72 -33.23
CA VAL A 16 -8.91 31.22 -33.58
C VAL A 16 -7.90 30.55 -32.65
N LEU A 17 -6.98 29.77 -33.22
CA LEU A 17 -5.84 29.20 -32.50
C LEU A 17 -4.58 29.96 -32.93
N GLY A 18 -3.83 30.50 -31.97
CA GLY A 18 -2.54 31.13 -32.26
C GLY A 18 -1.67 31.43 -31.04
N THR A 19 -0.39 31.02 -31.13
CA THR A 19 0.77 31.74 -30.58
C THR A 19 1.83 31.77 -31.68
N GLY A 20 2.26 32.96 -32.13
CA GLY A 20 3.25 33.11 -33.22
C GLY A 20 2.70 32.96 -34.65
N SER A 21 3.58 33.16 -35.65
CA SER A 21 3.33 33.57 -37.05
C SER A 21 2.63 32.57 -37.99
N LEU A 22 1.86 31.62 -37.48
CA LEU A 22 0.95 30.79 -38.29
C LEU A 22 -0.40 30.65 -37.59
N VAL A 23 -1.44 31.18 -38.24
CA VAL A 23 -2.84 31.06 -37.80
C VAL A 23 -3.51 29.98 -38.66
N THR A 24 -4.01 28.93 -38.02
CA THR A 24 -4.81 27.88 -38.69
C THR A 24 -6.26 27.98 -38.23
N PHE A 25 -7.20 27.99 -39.17
CA PHE A 25 -8.63 28.07 -38.88
C PHE A 25 -9.24 26.66 -38.79
N LEU A 26 -9.91 26.36 -37.68
CA LEU A 26 -10.72 25.15 -37.52
C LEU A 26 -12.21 25.54 -37.52
N TRP A 27 -12.99 24.93 -38.41
CA TRP A 27 -14.43 25.16 -38.55
C TRP A 27 -15.20 23.97 -37.94
N ILE A 28 -16.11 24.21 -36.99
CA ILE A 28 -16.97 23.17 -36.37
C ILE A 28 -18.46 23.46 -36.68
N ARG A 29 -19.19 22.44 -37.15
CA ARG A 29 -20.59 22.51 -37.60
C ARG A 29 -21.54 22.52 -36.40
N ARG A 30 -22.53 23.43 -36.41
CA ARG A 30 -23.40 23.76 -35.27
C ARG A 30 -24.40 22.66 -34.84
N GLU A 31 -24.56 21.58 -35.61
CA GLU A 31 -25.58 20.54 -35.38
C GLU A 31 -25.22 19.45 -34.35
N VAL A 32 -23.98 19.40 -33.85
CA VAL A 32 -23.63 18.44 -32.78
C VAL A 32 -23.93 19.04 -31.40
N SER A 33 -25.22 19.17 -31.10
CA SER A 33 -25.71 19.35 -29.72
C SER A 33 -25.66 18.00 -29.00
N LYS A 34 -24.47 17.59 -28.55
CA LYS A 34 -24.31 16.42 -27.67
C LYS A 34 -23.46 16.76 -26.45
N PRO A 35 -23.68 16.12 -25.29
CA PRO A 35 -23.12 16.53 -23.99
C PRO A 35 -21.58 16.39 -23.87
N TRP A 36 -20.91 15.87 -24.90
CA TRP A 36 -19.50 15.45 -24.84
C TRP A 36 -18.55 16.41 -25.58
N ALA A 37 -19.08 17.36 -26.37
CA ALA A 37 -18.26 18.36 -27.06
C ALA A 37 -17.52 19.33 -26.11
N PRO A 38 -18.08 19.76 -24.96
CA PRO A 38 -17.35 20.53 -23.95
C PRO A 38 -16.21 19.71 -23.33
N LEU A 39 -16.46 18.44 -23.03
CA LEU A 39 -15.49 17.52 -22.43
C LEU A 39 -14.30 17.24 -23.36
N TRP A 40 -14.49 17.25 -24.68
CA TRP A 40 -13.40 17.08 -25.64
C TRP A 40 -12.52 18.34 -25.76
N ALA A 41 -13.13 19.52 -25.76
CA ALA A 41 -12.38 20.79 -25.74
C ALA A 41 -11.62 20.97 -24.41
N GLU A 42 -12.21 20.60 -23.28
CA GLU A 42 -11.57 20.57 -21.96
C GLU A 42 -10.43 19.54 -21.89
N TRP A 43 -10.60 18.37 -22.50
CA TRP A 43 -9.55 17.34 -22.61
C TRP A 43 -8.37 17.81 -23.47
N VAL A 44 -8.64 18.45 -24.61
CA VAL A 44 -7.60 19.03 -25.48
C VAL A 44 -6.89 20.20 -24.80
N LEU A 45 -7.61 21.10 -24.11
CA LEU A 45 -7.00 22.19 -23.33
C LEU A 45 -6.16 21.67 -22.16
N ALA A 46 -6.62 20.64 -21.45
CA ALA A 46 -5.87 20.01 -20.37
C ALA A 46 -4.61 19.31 -20.88
N GLN A 47 -4.68 18.65 -22.05
CA GLN A 47 -3.52 18.06 -22.71
C GLN A 47 -2.54 19.11 -23.21
N ILE A 48 -3.00 20.22 -23.79
CA ILE A 48 -2.14 21.31 -24.25
C ILE A 48 -1.48 22.04 -23.08
N LEU A 49 -2.22 22.32 -22.00
CA LEU A 49 -1.66 22.95 -20.79
C LEU A 49 -0.67 22.02 -20.06
N TRP A 50 -0.90 20.71 -20.08
CA TRP A 50 0.04 19.70 -19.58
C TRP A 50 1.27 19.60 -20.50
N GLN A 51 1.09 19.57 -21.82
CA GLN A 51 2.19 19.50 -22.80
C GLN A 51 3.06 20.77 -22.82
N ASP A 52 2.48 21.97 -22.69
CA ASP A 52 3.22 23.23 -22.56
C ASP A 52 3.96 23.31 -21.22
N GLY A 53 3.38 22.75 -20.15
CA GLY A 53 4.06 22.58 -18.86
C GLY A 53 5.29 21.68 -18.99
N ILE A 54 5.16 20.52 -19.65
CA ILE A 54 6.28 19.58 -19.88
C ILE A 54 7.34 20.19 -20.81
N ARG A 55 6.96 20.81 -21.94
CA ARG A 55 7.92 21.39 -22.90
C ARG A 55 8.78 22.50 -22.31
N ARG A 56 8.29 23.24 -21.30
CA ARG A 56 9.06 24.29 -20.61
C ARG A 56 9.97 23.79 -19.48
N ILE A 57 9.85 22.51 -19.08
CA ILE A 57 10.63 21.91 -17.98
C ILE A 57 11.95 21.31 -18.46
N PHE A 58 12.05 20.95 -19.75
CA PHE A 58 13.21 20.27 -20.33
C PHE A 58 13.88 21.16 -21.38
N VAL A 59 15.08 21.67 -21.06
CA VAL A 59 16.00 22.27 -22.04
C VAL A 59 17.14 21.27 -22.23
N PRO A 60 17.45 20.80 -23.46
CA PRO A 60 18.64 19.98 -23.69
C PRO A 60 19.87 20.80 -23.31
N SER A 61 20.84 20.21 -22.59
CA SER A 61 22.13 20.88 -22.42
C SER A 61 22.77 21.00 -23.80
N ALA A 62 22.90 22.23 -24.29
CA ALA A 62 23.68 22.50 -25.47
C ALA A 62 25.14 22.20 -25.13
N GLU A 63 25.70 21.14 -25.72
CA GLU A 63 27.08 21.19 -26.20
C GLU A 63 27.41 20.14 -27.26
N ASP A 64 26.63 19.08 -27.48
CA ASP A 64 26.73 18.27 -28.70
C ASP A 64 25.36 17.72 -29.09
N GLY A 65 24.86 18.12 -30.27
CA GLY A 65 23.51 17.88 -30.78
C GLY A 65 23.14 16.43 -31.11
N THR A 66 23.63 15.45 -30.35
CA THR A 66 23.44 14.02 -30.61
C THR A 66 23.22 13.24 -29.30
N LEU A 67 21.97 13.24 -28.80
CA LEU A 67 21.24 12.24 -27.97
C LEU A 67 20.14 12.98 -27.14
N SER A 68 18.85 12.59 -27.05
CA SER A 68 18.09 11.45 -27.54
C SER A 68 16.79 11.89 -28.25
N LEU A 69 16.76 11.81 -29.58
CA LEU A 69 15.51 11.79 -30.35
C LEU A 69 14.65 10.56 -30.00
N SER A 70 15.26 9.48 -29.48
CA SER A 70 14.60 8.19 -29.30
C SER A 70 13.51 8.14 -28.24
N PHE A 71 13.54 8.98 -27.20
CA PHE A 71 12.49 8.99 -26.18
C PHE A 71 11.29 9.84 -26.62
N TRP A 72 11.54 11.03 -27.17
CA TRP A 72 10.49 11.89 -27.74
C TRP A 72 9.83 11.25 -28.96
N GLU A 73 10.58 10.55 -29.81
CA GLU A 73 9.98 9.69 -30.85
C GLU A 73 9.21 8.53 -30.25
N ARG A 74 9.70 7.82 -29.22
CA ARG A 74 8.94 6.72 -28.58
C ARG A 74 7.65 7.21 -27.93
N PHE A 75 7.68 8.35 -27.23
CA PHE A 75 6.50 8.95 -26.60
C PHE A 75 5.51 9.51 -27.64
N ARG A 76 6.02 10.18 -28.68
CA ARG A 76 5.22 10.59 -29.84
C ARG A 76 4.59 9.39 -30.56
N ARG A 77 5.34 8.29 -30.75
CA ARG A 77 4.86 7.03 -31.35
C ARG A 77 3.77 6.37 -30.51
N VAL A 78 3.87 6.40 -29.17
CA VAL A 78 2.82 5.89 -28.26
C VAL A 78 1.57 6.79 -28.29
N ALA A 79 1.74 8.10 -28.40
CA ALA A 79 0.63 9.05 -28.54
C ALA A 79 -0.07 8.91 -29.91
N GLU A 80 0.69 8.73 -30.99
CA GLU A 80 0.19 8.47 -32.34
C GLU A 80 -0.54 7.11 -32.41
N LEU A 81 0.01 6.05 -31.79
CA LEU A 81 -0.66 4.74 -31.66
C LEU A 81 -1.95 4.82 -30.86
N ARG A 82 -1.99 5.58 -29.76
CA ARG A 82 -3.23 5.79 -28.99
C ARG A 82 -4.26 6.61 -29.76
N ALA A 83 -3.82 7.58 -30.57
CA ALA A 83 -4.71 8.34 -31.45
C ALA A 83 -5.27 7.44 -32.57
N ILE A 84 -4.45 6.57 -33.16
CA ILE A 84 -4.86 5.60 -34.18
C ILE A 84 -5.83 4.56 -33.60
N LEU A 85 -5.53 3.97 -32.42
CA LEU A 85 -6.41 3.03 -31.73
C LEU A 85 -7.73 3.67 -31.28
N ALA A 86 -7.70 4.96 -30.91
CA ALA A 86 -8.91 5.73 -30.60
C ALA A 86 -9.74 6.00 -31.87
N LEU A 87 -9.09 6.29 -33.01
CA LEU A 87 -9.72 6.40 -34.33
C LEU A 87 -10.31 5.06 -34.81
N GLU A 88 -9.62 3.95 -34.56
CA GLU A 88 -10.09 2.60 -34.88
C GLU A 88 -11.31 2.20 -34.04
N ARG A 89 -11.27 2.47 -32.72
CA ARG A 89 -12.44 2.31 -31.84
C ARG A 89 -13.59 3.24 -32.24
N PHE A 90 -13.30 4.46 -32.65
CA PHE A 90 -14.31 5.40 -33.14
C PHE A 90 -14.96 4.85 -34.42
N HIS A 91 -14.18 4.32 -35.37
CA HIS A 91 -14.70 3.68 -36.58
C HIS A 91 -15.45 2.37 -36.30
N GLN A 92 -15.03 1.57 -35.33
CA GLN A 92 -15.77 0.36 -34.92
C GLN A 92 -17.11 0.71 -34.24
N ILE A 93 -17.15 1.77 -33.42
CA ILE A 93 -18.38 2.26 -32.78
C ILE A 93 -19.31 2.90 -33.81
N ASP A 94 -18.77 3.65 -34.79
CA ASP A 94 -19.54 4.24 -35.88
C ASP A 94 -20.07 3.16 -36.84
N ALA A 95 -19.25 2.15 -37.17
CA ALA A 95 -19.67 0.99 -37.96
C ALA A 95 -20.79 0.20 -37.27
N ALA A 96 -20.64 -0.10 -35.97
CA ALA A 96 -21.66 -0.81 -35.18
C ALA A 96 -22.97 -0.01 -35.07
N ARG A 97 -22.91 1.33 -35.06
CA ARG A 97 -24.09 2.20 -35.07
C ARG A 97 -24.78 2.26 -36.43
N ARG A 98 -24.03 2.22 -37.53
CA ARG A 98 -24.59 2.13 -38.88
C ARG A 98 -25.25 0.78 -39.13
N THR A 99 -24.69 -0.31 -38.58
CA THR A 99 -25.34 -1.63 -38.59
C THR A 99 -26.65 -1.62 -37.78
N ALA A 100 -26.67 -0.94 -36.62
CA ALA A 100 -27.88 -0.83 -35.78
C ALA A 100 -28.99 0.04 -36.41
N ASN A 101 -28.64 0.94 -37.34
CA ASN A 101 -29.56 1.81 -38.06
C ASN A 101 -29.99 1.26 -39.44
N GLY A 102 -29.63 0.01 -39.78
CA GLY A 102 -30.09 -0.64 -41.01
C GLY A 102 -29.32 -0.27 -42.29
N GLU A 103 -28.16 0.38 -42.19
CA GLU A 103 -27.27 0.61 -43.33
C GLU A 103 -26.39 -0.63 -43.55
N ASN A 104 -26.90 -1.58 -44.35
CA ASN A 104 -26.23 -2.84 -44.63
C ASN A 104 -25.13 -2.70 -45.70
N GLY A 105 -23.88 -2.92 -45.30
CA GLY A 105 -22.80 -3.25 -46.22
C GLY A 105 -21.58 -3.77 -45.45
N TRP A 106 -21.12 -4.97 -45.81
CA TRP A 106 -19.94 -5.71 -45.33
C TRP A 106 -20.20 -6.83 -44.31
N GLY A 107 -20.24 -8.05 -44.85
CA GLY A 107 -20.38 -9.31 -44.12
C GLY A 107 -19.06 -9.83 -43.52
N LYS A 108 -19.22 -10.77 -42.59
CA LYS A 108 -18.19 -11.47 -41.80
C LYS A 108 -17.25 -12.33 -42.66
N THR A 109 -15.93 -12.21 -42.47
CA THR A 109 -14.95 -13.30 -42.61
C THR A 109 -13.66 -13.03 -41.83
N THR A 110 -13.03 -14.12 -41.41
CA THR A 110 -11.93 -14.27 -40.43
C THR A 110 -10.57 -13.73 -40.87
N GLY A 111 -9.72 -13.43 -39.87
CA GLY A 111 -8.44 -12.74 -40.01
C GLY A 111 -7.32 -13.48 -40.75
N THR A 112 -6.27 -12.70 -41.00
CA THR A 112 -4.91 -13.03 -41.52
C THR A 112 -4.58 -12.88 -43.01
N HIS A 113 -5.49 -12.46 -43.90
CA HIS A 113 -5.13 -12.25 -45.33
C HIS A 113 -5.30 -10.86 -45.94
N HIS A 114 -5.55 -9.79 -45.17
CA HIS A 114 -5.88 -8.47 -45.76
C HIS A 114 -4.76 -7.42 -45.88
N MET A 115 -3.49 -7.70 -45.59
CA MET A 115 -2.44 -6.68 -45.77
C MET A 115 -1.95 -6.48 -47.22
N GLN A 116 -2.40 -7.27 -48.20
CA GLN A 116 -1.88 -7.16 -49.58
C GLN A 116 -2.88 -6.77 -50.67
N HIS A 117 -4.19 -6.72 -50.40
CA HIS A 117 -5.16 -6.29 -51.41
C HIS A 117 -6.27 -5.43 -50.81
N LEU A 118 -6.02 -4.12 -50.72
CA LEU A 118 -7.03 -3.07 -50.76
C LEU A 118 -7.22 -2.68 -52.25
N PRO A 119 -8.35 -3.01 -52.90
CA PRO A 119 -8.57 -2.58 -54.27
C PRO A 119 -9.00 -1.11 -54.26
N GLY A 120 -8.09 -0.20 -54.64
CA GLY A 120 -8.43 1.20 -54.85
C GLY A 120 -7.35 2.25 -54.62
N LEU A 121 -6.14 1.89 -54.17
CA LEU A 121 -5.02 2.83 -54.06
C LEU A 121 -3.84 2.38 -54.91
N VAL A 122 -3.77 2.92 -56.13
CA VAL A 122 -2.57 2.82 -56.98
C VAL A 122 -1.64 3.95 -56.57
N PHE A 123 -0.68 3.66 -55.69
CA PHE A 123 0.42 4.58 -55.41
C PHE A 123 1.43 4.47 -56.57
N ARG A 124 1.69 5.58 -57.27
CA ARG A 124 2.70 5.68 -58.34
C ARG A 124 3.99 6.27 -57.76
N GLY A 125 5.15 5.68 -58.07
CA GLY A 125 6.47 6.27 -57.78
C GLY A 125 6.86 6.28 -56.29
N GLU A 126 7.66 7.26 -55.89
CA GLU A 126 8.35 7.44 -54.58
C GLU A 126 7.50 7.13 -53.33
N ASP A 127 6.17 7.21 -53.42
CA ASP A 127 5.23 6.84 -52.36
C ASP A 127 5.24 5.34 -52.00
N GLN A 128 5.59 4.42 -52.92
CA GLN A 128 5.65 3.00 -52.61
C GLN A 128 6.84 2.64 -51.70
N ASP A 129 7.97 3.33 -51.87
CA ASP A 129 9.15 3.11 -51.04
C ASP A 129 8.93 3.66 -49.63
N ILE A 130 8.23 4.79 -49.49
CA ILE A 130 7.83 5.36 -48.19
C ILE A 130 6.88 4.41 -47.45
N VAL A 131 5.89 3.84 -48.13
CA VAL A 131 4.95 2.88 -47.51
C VAL A 131 5.65 1.58 -47.14
N ARG A 132 6.57 1.08 -47.99
CA ARG A 132 7.34 -0.13 -47.71
C ARG A 132 8.33 0.08 -46.56
N GLU A 133 8.96 1.24 -46.46
CA GLU A 133 9.83 1.62 -45.35
C GLU A 133 9.03 1.80 -44.04
N ALA A 134 7.83 2.39 -44.11
CA ALA A 134 6.92 2.50 -42.97
C ALA A 134 6.40 1.15 -42.47
N LEU A 135 6.10 0.21 -43.38
CA LEU A 135 5.72 -1.16 -43.03
C LEU A 135 6.89 -1.96 -42.45
N GLN A 136 8.10 -1.82 -43.00
CA GLN A 136 9.31 -2.44 -42.43
C GLN A 136 9.68 -1.85 -41.07
N ARG A 137 9.51 -0.53 -40.87
CA ARG A 137 9.63 0.11 -39.56
C ARG A 137 8.58 -0.39 -38.58
N SER A 138 7.34 -0.54 -39.01
CA SER A 138 6.25 -1.06 -38.18
C SER A 138 6.47 -2.51 -37.79
N ALA A 139 6.99 -3.34 -38.71
CA ALA A 139 7.37 -4.73 -38.43
C ALA A 139 8.55 -4.83 -37.45
N ARG A 140 9.55 -3.95 -37.56
CA ARG A 140 10.63 -3.84 -36.56
C ARG A 140 10.12 -3.35 -35.22
N ILE A 141 9.24 -2.35 -35.18
CA ILE A 141 8.60 -1.89 -33.94
C ILE A 141 7.80 -3.03 -33.28
N PHE A 142 7.12 -3.86 -34.07
CA PHE A 142 6.41 -5.02 -33.56
C PHE A 142 7.36 -6.11 -33.06
N GLN A 143 8.48 -6.37 -33.76
CA GLN A 143 9.54 -7.26 -33.28
C GLN A 143 10.20 -6.75 -31.99
N ASP A 144 10.60 -5.48 -31.94
CA ASP A 144 11.19 -4.83 -30.76
C ASP A 144 10.21 -4.83 -29.58
N ALA A 145 8.91 -4.62 -29.83
CA ALA A 145 7.87 -4.73 -28.81
C ALA A 145 7.67 -6.18 -28.33
N THR A 146 7.78 -7.15 -29.23
CA THR A 146 7.71 -8.59 -28.91
C THR A 146 8.96 -9.06 -28.16
N GLU A 147 10.13 -8.51 -28.47
CA GLU A 147 11.41 -8.75 -27.81
C GLU A 147 11.46 -8.06 -26.44
N ALA A 148 10.94 -6.83 -26.33
CA ALA A 148 10.67 -6.16 -25.06
C ALA A 148 9.67 -6.96 -24.20
N PHE A 149 8.66 -7.60 -24.80
CA PHE A 149 7.72 -8.49 -24.11
C PHE A 149 8.39 -9.80 -23.65
N ARG A 150 9.32 -10.35 -24.43
CA ARG A 150 10.19 -11.48 -24.02
C ARG A 150 11.12 -11.10 -22.87
N LEU A 151 11.78 -9.95 -22.93
CA LEU A 151 12.59 -9.40 -21.84
C LEU A 151 11.73 -9.10 -20.59
N HIS A 152 10.47 -8.76 -20.77
CA HIS A 152 9.46 -8.65 -19.69
C HIS A 152 9.09 -9.98 -19.03
N GLN A 153 9.50 -11.13 -19.59
CA GLN A 153 9.42 -12.44 -18.92
C GLN A 153 10.75 -12.85 -18.25
N ASP A 154 11.88 -12.28 -18.69
CA ASP A 154 13.21 -12.60 -18.16
C ASP A 154 13.61 -11.79 -16.91
N TRP A 155 12.93 -10.68 -16.59
CA TRP A 155 13.26 -9.86 -15.41
C TRP A 155 13.18 -10.63 -14.07
N GLU A 156 12.28 -11.63 -13.95
CA GLU A 156 12.20 -12.52 -12.78
C GLU A 156 13.38 -13.48 -12.65
N ARG A 157 14.20 -13.57 -13.70
CA ARG A 157 15.38 -14.44 -13.75
C ARG A 157 16.68 -13.68 -13.55
N THR A 158 16.65 -12.35 -13.65
CA THR A 158 17.84 -11.52 -13.46
C THR A 158 18.20 -11.46 -11.98
N PRO A 159 19.41 -11.87 -11.58
CA PRO A 159 19.89 -11.71 -10.21
C PRO A 159 19.86 -10.25 -9.78
N ILE A 160 19.65 -9.99 -8.49
CA ILE A 160 19.74 -8.63 -7.93
C ILE A 160 21.20 -8.19 -7.90
N LEU A 161 21.48 -7.01 -8.47
CA LEU A 161 22.82 -6.44 -8.59
C LEU A 161 22.97 -5.10 -7.89
N LYS A 162 21.89 -4.31 -7.78
CA LYS A 162 21.89 -2.99 -7.14
C LYS A 162 20.70 -2.78 -6.23
N ASP A 163 20.89 -2.00 -5.18
CA ASP A 163 19.87 -1.54 -4.25
C ASP A 163 19.55 -0.05 -4.44
N LEU A 164 18.27 0.23 -4.66
CA LEU A 164 17.69 1.56 -4.56
C LEU A 164 16.89 1.67 -3.25
N VAL A 165 17.25 2.61 -2.39
CA VAL A 165 16.48 2.91 -1.17
C VAL A 165 15.76 4.25 -1.31
N LEU A 166 14.45 4.23 -1.13
CA LEU A 166 13.58 5.40 -1.08
C LEU A 166 13.18 5.64 0.38
N VAL A 167 13.58 6.77 0.96
CA VAL A 167 13.22 7.14 2.34
C VAL A 167 12.06 8.13 2.33
N GLY A 168 10.91 7.70 2.83
CA GLY A 168 9.66 8.46 2.91
C GLY A 168 8.80 8.35 1.65
N GLY A 169 7.50 8.15 1.80
CA GLY A 169 6.54 8.03 0.70
C GLY A 169 5.91 9.35 0.23
N GLY A 170 6.64 10.46 0.23
CA GLY A 170 6.10 11.76 -0.20
C GLY A 170 5.74 11.81 -1.70
N HIS A 171 5.07 12.88 -2.12
CA HIS A 171 4.54 13.05 -3.49
C HIS A 171 5.53 12.77 -4.64
N SER A 172 6.81 13.16 -4.50
CA SER A 172 7.82 12.87 -5.53
C SER A 172 8.13 11.36 -5.65
N HIS A 173 8.17 10.63 -4.54
CA HIS A 173 8.40 9.18 -4.52
C HIS A 173 7.17 8.40 -4.97
N VAL A 174 5.96 8.88 -4.67
CA VAL A 174 4.73 8.30 -5.23
C VAL A 174 4.78 8.28 -6.76
N ASN A 175 5.33 9.32 -7.38
CA ASN A 175 5.58 9.32 -8.82
C ASN A 175 6.66 8.31 -9.24
N VAL A 176 7.79 8.27 -8.53
CA VAL A 176 8.87 7.27 -8.76
C VAL A 176 8.35 5.84 -8.69
N LEU A 177 7.56 5.49 -7.66
CA LEU A 177 6.95 4.17 -7.49
C LEU A 177 6.01 3.84 -8.65
N ARG A 178 5.17 4.80 -9.06
CA ARG A 178 4.30 4.61 -10.23
C ARG A 178 5.11 4.33 -11.48
N MET A 179 6.21 5.07 -11.71
CA MET A 179 7.06 4.85 -12.87
C MET A 179 7.77 3.49 -12.81
N LEU A 180 8.28 3.08 -11.64
CA LEU A 180 8.85 1.75 -11.42
C LEU A 180 7.88 0.61 -11.75
N GLY A 181 6.59 0.75 -11.41
CA GLY A 181 5.59 -0.26 -11.78
C GLY A 181 5.23 -0.27 -13.27
N MET A 182 5.42 0.85 -13.97
CA MET A 182 5.20 0.93 -15.43
C MET A 182 6.44 0.51 -16.24
N GLU A 183 7.63 0.77 -15.70
CA GLU A 183 8.93 0.49 -16.29
C GLU A 183 9.86 -0.10 -15.21
N PRO A 184 9.71 -1.40 -14.88
CA PRO A 184 10.58 -2.07 -13.91
C PRO A 184 12.04 -2.08 -14.38
N LEU A 185 12.98 -2.05 -13.44
CA LEU A 185 14.41 -2.09 -13.70
C LEU A 185 14.98 -3.48 -13.34
N PRO A 186 15.29 -4.35 -14.33
CA PRO A 186 15.88 -5.65 -14.06
C PRO A 186 17.21 -5.53 -13.29
N GLY A 187 17.42 -6.41 -12.32
CA GLY A 187 18.63 -6.41 -11.49
C GLY A 187 18.69 -5.32 -10.42
N VAL A 188 17.64 -4.50 -10.25
CA VAL A 188 17.55 -3.52 -9.17
C VAL A 188 16.51 -3.95 -8.15
N ARG A 189 16.92 -4.15 -6.90
CA ARG A 189 16.02 -4.30 -5.75
C ARG A 189 15.69 -2.90 -5.22
N VAL A 190 14.41 -2.61 -5.08
CA VAL A 190 13.94 -1.31 -4.60
C VAL A 190 13.29 -1.48 -3.24
N THR A 191 13.70 -0.66 -2.28
CA THR A 191 13.16 -0.63 -0.91
C THR A 191 12.59 0.75 -0.59
N LEU A 192 11.31 0.81 -0.23
CA LEU A 192 10.67 2.00 0.34
C LEU A 192 10.64 1.87 1.86
N VAL A 193 11.38 2.74 2.55
CA VAL A 193 11.33 2.90 4.01
C VAL A 193 10.36 4.03 4.33
N THR A 194 9.28 3.75 5.03
CA THR A 194 8.29 4.77 5.43
C THR A 194 7.71 4.47 6.79
N ARG A 195 7.49 5.53 7.58
CA ARG A 195 6.77 5.47 8.85
C ARG A 195 5.26 5.33 8.65
N ASP A 196 4.73 5.97 7.61
CA ASP A 196 3.29 6.04 7.35
C ASP A 196 2.97 5.23 6.08
N VAL A 197 2.03 4.28 6.17
CA VAL A 197 1.57 3.46 5.04
C VAL A 197 0.48 4.17 4.23
N GLU A 198 -0.34 4.99 4.91
CA GLU A 198 -1.29 5.91 4.29
C GLU A 198 -0.74 7.33 4.42
N THR A 199 -0.47 8.00 3.30
CA THR A 199 0.04 9.38 3.30
C THR A 199 -1.03 10.36 2.81
N PRO A 200 -1.35 11.44 3.55
CA PRO A 200 -2.37 12.37 3.13
C PRO A 200 -1.94 13.17 1.89
N TYR A 201 -2.82 13.23 0.88
CA TYR A 201 -2.65 14.13 -0.25
C TYR A 201 -3.06 15.54 0.17
N SER A 202 -2.04 16.35 0.51
CA SER A 202 -2.20 17.69 1.09
C SER A 202 -3.14 18.63 0.29
N GLY A 203 -3.25 18.47 -1.03
CA GLY A 203 -4.14 19.27 -1.88
C GLY A 203 -5.63 19.02 -1.64
N MET A 204 -6.00 17.83 -1.17
CA MET A 204 -7.38 17.44 -0.84
C MET A 204 -7.73 17.65 0.64
N LEU A 205 -6.75 17.96 1.48
CA LEU A 205 -6.95 18.03 2.93
C LEU A 205 -8.00 19.08 3.36
N PRO A 206 -8.00 20.33 2.85
CA PRO A 206 -9.01 21.31 3.25
C PRO A 206 -10.44 20.88 2.88
N ALA A 207 -10.60 20.23 1.72
CA ALA A 207 -11.89 19.69 1.30
C ALA A 207 -12.34 18.50 2.15
N HIS A 208 -11.41 17.66 2.62
CA HIS A 208 -11.71 16.63 3.62
C HIS A 208 -12.20 17.25 4.93
N VAL A 209 -11.54 18.32 5.42
CA VAL A 209 -11.97 19.08 6.61
C VAL A 209 -13.37 19.67 6.43
N ALA A 210 -13.71 20.14 5.24
CA ALA A 210 -15.06 20.61 4.90
C ALA A 210 -16.13 19.50 4.84
N GLY A 211 -15.74 18.22 4.87
CA GLY A 211 -16.64 17.08 4.69
C GLY A 211 -16.95 16.74 3.22
N LEU A 212 -16.20 17.30 2.27
CA LEU A 212 -16.40 17.07 0.83
C LEU A 212 -15.66 15.81 0.32
N TYR A 213 -14.67 15.35 1.07
CA TYR A 213 -13.97 14.08 0.84
C TYR A 213 -13.98 13.22 2.08
N THR A 214 -14.10 11.92 1.88
CA THR A 214 -13.80 10.93 2.91
C THR A 214 -12.29 10.86 3.18
N ARG A 215 -11.91 10.35 4.36
CA ARG A 215 -10.50 10.10 4.67
C ARG A 215 -9.83 9.23 3.61
N ARG A 216 -10.54 8.22 3.10
CA ARG A 216 -10.04 7.31 2.06
C ARG A 216 -9.73 8.04 0.75
N GLU A 217 -10.58 8.96 0.31
CA GLU A 217 -10.38 9.69 -0.94
C GLU A 217 -9.20 10.66 -0.89
N CYS A 218 -8.79 11.10 0.30
CA CYS A 218 -7.69 12.06 0.47
C CYS A 218 -6.35 11.43 0.91
N HIS A 219 -6.26 10.10 1.04
CA HIS A 219 -5.02 9.41 1.44
C HIS A 219 -4.50 8.50 0.33
N LEU A 220 -3.18 8.54 0.15
CA LEU A 220 -2.43 7.67 -0.74
C LEU A 220 -2.04 6.39 0.01
N ASP A 221 -2.49 5.24 -0.48
CA ASP A 221 -2.09 3.94 0.04
C ASP A 221 -0.76 3.49 -0.59
N LEU A 222 0.34 3.61 0.15
CA LEU A 222 1.67 3.24 -0.32
C LEU A 222 1.84 1.72 -0.43
N ASN A 223 1.06 0.92 0.28
CA ASN A 223 1.11 -0.54 0.16
C ASN A 223 0.62 -0.98 -1.22
N VAL A 224 -0.54 -0.46 -1.65
CA VAL A 224 -1.08 -0.73 -2.99
C VAL A 224 -0.07 -0.35 -4.07
N LEU A 225 0.52 0.83 -3.95
CA LEU A 225 1.48 1.33 -4.93
C LEU A 225 2.81 0.56 -4.91
N ALA A 226 3.31 0.19 -3.73
CA ALA A 226 4.52 -0.63 -3.60
C ALA A 226 4.29 -2.04 -4.17
N ARG A 227 3.10 -2.63 -3.98
CA ARG A 227 2.73 -3.92 -4.59
C ARG A 227 2.66 -3.85 -6.10
N PHE A 228 2.02 -2.82 -6.65
CA PHE A 228 2.02 -2.56 -8.09
C PHE A 228 3.45 -2.39 -8.63
N ALA A 229 4.30 -1.65 -7.93
CA ALA A 229 5.68 -1.38 -8.32
C ALA A 229 6.67 -2.51 -8.01
N ARG A 230 6.22 -3.58 -7.32
CA ARG A 230 7.06 -4.68 -6.82
C ARG A 230 8.23 -4.21 -5.94
N VAL A 231 7.96 -3.21 -5.10
CA VAL A 231 8.92 -2.58 -4.19
C VAL A 231 8.81 -3.22 -2.81
N ARG A 232 9.96 -3.48 -2.15
CA ARG A 232 9.98 -3.86 -0.74
C ARG A 232 9.47 -2.69 0.09
N LEU A 233 8.33 -2.85 0.74
CA LEU A 233 7.84 -1.88 1.73
C LEU A 233 8.39 -2.23 3.12
N VAL A 234 9.20 -1.35 3.68
CA VAL A 234 9.67 -1.40 5.07
C VAL A 234 8.92 -0.35 5.88
N HIS A 235 8.01 -0.82 6.74
CA HIS A 235 7.23 0.04 7.63
C HIS A 235 8.04 0.35 8.90
N ALA A 236 8.94 1.32 8.80
CA ALA A 236 9.83 1.74 9.87
C ALA A 236 10.22 3.23 9.75
N THR A 237 10.62 3.83 10.87
CA THR A 237 11.13 5.21 10.91
C THR A 237 12.62 5.22 10.60
N ALA A 238 13.05 5.99 9.60
CA ALA A 238 14.48 6.29 9.40
C ALA A 238 14.93 7.37 10.38
N VAL A 239 16.08 7.15 11.04
CA VAL A 239 16.59 8.03 12.11
C VAL A 239 17.94 8.66 11.80
N SER A 240 18.71 8.11 10.86
CA SER A 240 19.93 8.74 10.33
C SER A 240 20.38 8.05 9.05
N ILE A 241 21.32 8.67 8.34
CA ILE A 241 21.96 8.13 7.14
C ILE A 241 23.46 8.19 7.35
N ASP A 242 24.12 7.05 7.19
CA ASP A 242 25.57 6.96 7.12
C ASP A 242 25.99 6.98 5.64
N LEU A 243 26.55 8.12 5.21
CA LEU A 243 26.96 8.33 3.82
C LEU A 243 28.23 7.54 3.46
N GLN A 244 29.07 7.21 4.45
CA GLN A 244 30.33 6.51 4.20
C GLN A 244 30.09 5.01 4.07
N LYS A 245 29.27 4.43 4.96
CA LYS A 245 28.86 3.03 4.89
C LYS A 245 27.71 2.77 3.92
N LYS A 246 27.10 3.84 3.39
CA LYS A 246 25.91 3.79 2.52
C LYS A 246 24.73 3.05 3.16
N HIS A 247 24.43 3.42 4.40
CA HIS A 247 23.41 2.78 5.22
C HIS A 247 22.32 3.78 5.63
N VAL A 248 21.07 3.32 5.64
CA VAL A 248 19.95 4.01 6.29
C VAL A 248 19.69 3.33 7.64
N ASN A 249 19.91 4.07 8.73
CA ASN A 249 19.65 3.58 10.07
C ASN A 249 18.16 3.76 10.39
N LEU A 250 17.58 2.71 10.99
CA LEU A 250 16.18 2.66 11.36
C LEU A 250 16.02 2.74 12.88
N GLU A 251 14.85 3.15 13.33
CA GLU A 251 14.50 3.15 14.75
C GLU A 251 14.42 1.71 15.31
N GLY A 252 14.90 1.54 16.54
CA GLY A 252 14.92 0.26 17.25
C GLY A 252 16.12 -0.63 16.91
N ASP A 253 16.01 -1.92 17.20
CA ASP A 253 17.13 -2.90 17.12
C ASP A 253 17.32 -3.51 15.72
N ARG A 254 16.67 -2.97 14.69
CA ARG A 254 16.76 -3.48 13.33
C ARG A 254 18.10 -3.08 12.70
N PRO A 255 18.83 -3.98 12.02
CA PRO A 255 20.04 -3.61 11.28
C PRO A 255 19.75 -2.54 10.22
N PRO A 256 20.71 -1.63 9.95
CA PRO A 256 20.56 -0.62 8.91
C PRO A 256 20.35 -1.25 7.53
N ILE A 257 19.72 -0.52 6.62
CA ILE A 257 19.51 -0.97 5.23
C ILE A 257 20.59 -0.35 4.34
N ALA A 258 21.35 -1.20 3.66
CA ALA A 258 22.34 -0.78 2.67
C ALA A 258 21.72 -0.24 1.38
N TYR A 259 22.43 0.65 0.69
CA TYR A 259 22.01 1.20 -0.61
C TYR A 259 23.17 1.40 -1.58
N ASP A 260 22.89 1.29 -2.89
CA ASP A 260 23.76 1.79 -3.95
C ASP A 260 23.31 3.17 -4.43
N VAL A 261 22.00 3.39 -4.48
CA VAL A 261 21.37 4.68 -4.79
C VAL A 261 20.33 4.98 -3.71
N LEU A 262 20.31 6.22 -3.24
CA LEU A 262 19.43 6.69 -2.17
C LEU A 262 18.61 7.88 -2.64
N SER A 263 17.33 7.93 -2.30
CA SER A 263 16.49 9.12 -2.49
C SER A 263 15.70 9.44 -1.22
N ILE A 264 15.69 10.72 -0.82
CA ILE A 264 15.04 11.19 0.43
C ILE A 264 13.84 12.07 0.10
N ASN A 265 12.66 11.73 0.63
CA ASN A 265 11.41 12.47 0.45
C ASN A 265 10.47 12.25 1.64
N ILE A 266 10.90 12.79 2.77
CA ILE A 266 10.30 12.61 4.11
C ILE A 266 9.35 13.73 4.53
N GLY A 267 9.00 14.64 3.61
CA GLY A 267 8.13 15.78 3.90
C GLY A 267 8.78 16.83 4.82
N SER A 268 7.94 17.59 5.53
CA SER A 268 8.37 18.61 6.51
C SER A 268 7.76 18.35 7.89
N ALA A 269 8.53 18.66 8.94
CA ALA A 269 8.12 18.66 10.34
C ALA A 269 7.56 20.05 10.75
N PRO A 270 6.91 20.20 11.92
CA PRO A 270 6.52 21.50 12.45
C PRO A 270 7.73 22.27 13.03
N ARG A 271 7.84 23.57 12.69
CA ARG A 271 8.96 24.45 13.11
C ARG A 271 9.00 24.75 14.60
N VAL A 272 7.82 24.90 15.21
CA VAL A 272 7.67 25.01 16.66
C VAL A 272 7.04 23.70 17.10
N GLN A 273 7.75 22.95 17.96
CA GLN A 273 7.13 21.84 18.67
C GLN A 273 6.19 22.44 19.70
N VAL A 274 4.95 22.67 19.27
CA VAL A 274 3.86 22.84 20.21
C VAL A 274 3.48 21.44 20.64
N ASP A 275 3.56 21.18 21.94
CA ASP A 275 3.21 19.87 22.46
C ASP A 275 1.75 19.58 22.10
N ALA A 276 1.52 18.53 21.31
CA ALA A 276 0.17 18.12 20.92
C ALA A 276 -0.65 17.63 22.13
N SER A 277 -0.01 17.37 23.28
CA SER A 277 -0.72 17.17 24.55
C SER A 277 -1.15 18.47 25.22
N THR A 278 -0.77 19.63 24.69
CA THR A 278 -1.29 20.91 25.17
C THR A 278 -2.77 20.96 24.84
N GLU A 279 -3.60 21.03 25.87
CA GLU A 279 -5.04 21.05 25.73
C GLU A 279 -5.49 22.17 24.78
N GLY A 280 -6.29 21.79 23.77
CA GLY A 280 -6.85 22.72 22.79
C GLY A 280 -5.95 23.04 21.59
N ILE A 281 -4.77 22.41 21.42
CA ILE A 281 -3.89 22.68 20.25
C ILE A 281 -3.81 21.47 19.30
N THR A 282 -4.06 21.72 18.02
CA THR A 282 -3.94 20.73 16.94
C THR A 282 -2.91 21.18 15.90
N PRO A 283 -1.71 20.57 15.85
CA PRO A 283 -0.75 20.86 14.79
C PRO A 283 -1.20 20.25 13.45
N VAL A 284 -1.06 21.03 12.37
CA VAL A 284 -1.34 20.58 10.99
C VAL A 284 -0.17 19.80 10.40
N LYS A 285 1.06 20.12 10.80
CA LYS A 285 2.27 19.38 10.38
C LYS A 285 2.87 18.63 11.59
N PRO A 286 3.39 17.40 11.42
CA PRO A 286 3.35 16.64 10.18
C PRO A 286 1.89 16.26 9.85
N ILE A 287 1.57 16.14 8.56
CA ILE A 287 0.16 16.11 8.09
C ILE A 287 -0.54 14.81 8.52
N ASP A 288 0.23 13.75 8.69
CA ASP A 288 -0.23 12.53 9.32
C ASP A 288 -0.90 12.79 10.68
N GLY A 289 -1.99 12.05 10.92
CA GLY A 289 -2.80 12.17 12.12
C GLY A 289 -3.63 13.45 12.25
N PHE A 290 -3.44 14.48 11.42
CA PHE A 290 -4.26 15.70 11.50
C PHE A 290 -5.75 15.40 11.24
N GLY A 291 -6.06 14.51 10.29
CA GLY A 291 -7.43 14.05 10.06
C GLY A 291 -8.05 13.42 11.32
N ALA A 292 -7.32 12.55 12.02
CA ALA A 292 -7.80 11.95 13.28
C ALA A 292 -8.04 13.01 14.37
N ARG A 293 -7.09 13.94 14.56
CA ARG A 293 -7.25 15.06 15.51
C ARG A 293 -8.43 15.96 15.16
N TRP A 294 -8.71 16.14 13.87
CA TRP A 294 -9.88 16.85 13.38
C TRP A 294 -11.19 16.08 13.68
N ASP A 295 -11.21 14.77 13.44
CA ASP A 295 -12.34 13.90 13.78
C ASP A 295 -12.63 13.92 15.29
N ASP A 296 -11.59 13.90 16.14
CA ASP A 296 -11.72 14.03 17.59
C ASP A 296 -12.31 15.39 18.00
N LEU A 297 -11.92 16.47 17.33
CA LEU A 297 -12.52 17.79 17.54
C LEU A 297 -14.01 17.77 17.15
N LEU A 298 -14.34 17.20 15.99
CA LEU A 298 -15.73 17.07 15.52
C LEU A 298 -16.57 16.21 16.48
N ALA A 299 -16.01 15.14 17.04
CA ALA A 299 -16.70 14.29 18.02
C ALA A 299 -17.07 15.04 19.31
N ARG A 300 -16.35 16.11 19.65
CA ARG A 300 -16.67 16.99 20.79
C ARG A 300 -17.77 18.01 20.48
N VAL A 301 -18.03 18.34 19.21
CA VAL A 301 -19.01 19.38 18.80
C VAL A 301 -20.40 19.19 19.43
N PRO A 302 -20.99 17.98 19.51
CA PRO A 302 -22.29 17.78 20.15
C PRO A 302 -22.35 18.19 21.63
N SER A 303 -21.21 18.25 22.33
CA SER A 303 -21.12 18.66 23.74
C SER A 303 -20.91 20.15 23.93
N TRP A 304 -20.72 20.92 22.85
CA TRP A 304 -20.40 22.34 22.95
C TRP A 304 -21.60 23.17 23.43
N THR A 305 -21.34 24.11 24.32
CA THR A 305 -22.33 25.09 24.83
C THR A 305 -21.70 26.48 24.83
N GLY A 306 -22.54 27.53 24.77
CA GLY A 306 -22.07 28.91 24.82
C GLY A 306 -21.29 29.37 23.58
N SER A 307 -20.38 30.34 23.75
CA SER A 307 -19.53 30.86 22.68
C SER A 307 -18.15 30.22 22.74
N ARG A 308 -17.69 29.67 21.62
CA ARG A 308 -16.34 29.12 21.45
C ARG A 308 -15.55 29.86 20.39
N ARG A 309 -14.23 29.87 20.53
CA ARG A 309 -13.31 30.51 19.61
C ARG A 309 -12.26 29.54 19.10
N LEU A 310 -12.25 29.32 17.78
CA LEU A 310 -11.22 28.56 17.09
C LEU A 310 -10.25 29.50 16.39
N LEU A 311 -8.96 29.41 16.71
CA LEU A 311 -7.91 30.20 16.05
C LEU A 311 -7.06 29.32 15.13
N VAL A 312 -6.81 29.77 13.91
CA VAL A 312 -5.86 29.15 12.97
C VAL A 312 -4.61 30.02 12.90
N VAL A 313 -3.45 29.47 13.26
CA VAL A 313 -2.18 30.20 13.23
C VAL A 313 -1.46 29.93 11.91
N GLY A 314 -1.27 30.98 11.10
CA GLY A 314 -0.51 30.95 9.84
C GLY A 314 -1.31 31.44 8.64
N GLY A 315 -1.00 32.65 8.14
CA GLY A 315 -1.68 33.26 6.97
C GLY A 315 -1.26 32.73 5.58
N GLY A 316 -0.70 31.51 5.50
CA GLY A 316 -0.37 30.86 4.22
C GLY A 316 -1.61 30.25 3.54
N ALA A 317 -1.43 29.63 2.37
CA ALA A 317 -2.53 28.97 1.64
C ALA A 317 -3.25 27.92 2.50
N GLY A 318 -2.51 27.03 3.17
CA GLY A 318 -3.09 26.01 4.04
C GLY A 318 -3.90 26.58 5.20
N GLY A 319 -3.38 27.59 5.91
CA GLY A 319 -4.10 28.20 7.04
C GLY A 319 -5.33 29.00 6.60
N PHE A 320 -5.25 29.66 5.44
CA PHE A 320 -6.41 30.30 4.81
C PHE A 320 -7.51 29.28 4.46
N GLU A 321 -7.17 28.21 3.74
CA GLU A 321 -8.14 27.19 3.34
C GLU A 321 -8.74 26.51 4.57
N LEU A 322 -7.91 26.12 5.56
CA LEU A 322 -8.39 25.49 6.79
C LEU A 322 -9.33 26.40 7.57
N ALA A 323 -9.03 27.69 7.73
CA ALA A 323 -9.94 28.62 8.42
C ALA A 323 -11.31 28.69 7.72
N ALA A 324 -11.32 28.77 6.39
CA ALA A 324 -12.56 28.78 5.61
C ALA A 324 -13.34 27.46 5.71
N THR A 325 -12.66 26.32 5.54
CA THR A 325 -13.29 24.99 5.53
C THR A 325 -13.78 24.57 6.91
N MET A 326 -13.04 24.88 7.97
CA MET A 326 -13.45 24.61 9.35
C MET A 326 -14.65 25.46 9.75
N ARG A 327 -14.67 26.74 9.37
CA ARG A 327 -15.84 27.61 9.58
C ARG A 327 -17.08 27.02 8.95
N ALA A 328 -16.99 26.59 7.68
CA ALA A 328 -18.11 25.98 6.97
C ALA A 328 -18.58 24.67 7.64
N ARG A 329 -17.64 23.75 7.94
CA ARG A 329 -17.94 22.45 8.55
C ARG A 329 -18.59 22.58 9.94
N LEU A 330 -18.00 23.39 10.82
CA LEU A 330 -18.50 23.55 12.19
C LEU A 330 -19.87 24.22 12.23
N THR A 331 -20.09 25.22 11.36
CA THR A 331 -21.41 25.86 11.25
C THR A 331 -22.46 24.85 10.82
N SER A 332 -22.18 24.06 9.77
CA SER A 332 -23.08 23.01 9.28
C SER A 332 -23.38 21.94 10.33
N GLU A 333 -22.39 21.50 11.12
CA GLU A 333 -22.60 20.51 12.18
C GLU A 333 -23.44 21.08 13.34
N LEU A 334 -23.20 22.33 13.76
CA LEU A 334 -24.00 22.98 14.80
C LEU A 334 -25.46 23.18 14.36
N GLU A 335 -25.69 23.58 13.11
CA GLU A 335 -27.02 23.68 12.51
C GLU A 335 -27.72 22.31 12.47
N ARG A 336 -27.02 21.26 12.00
CA ARG A 336 -27.54 19.89 11.95
C ARG A 336 -27.97 19.37 13.33
N LEU A 337 -27.26 19.77 14.38
CA LEU A 337 -27.54 19.37 15.76
C LEU A 337 -28.57 20.27 16.46
N ASN A 338 -29.07 21.33 15.79
CA ASN A 338 -29.87 22.39 16.41
C ASN A 338 -29.23 22.95 17.69
N SER A 339 -27.89 23.07 17.70
CA SER A 339 -27.14 23.49 18.87
C SER A 339 -27.32 24.99 19.14
N THR A 340 -27.32 25.37 20.42
CA THR A 340 -27.30 26.78 20.85
C THR A 340 -25.90 27.37 20.90
N ALA A 341 -24.87 26.55 20.70
CA ALA A 341 -23.49 27.00 20.71
C ALA A 341 -23.18 27.93 19.52
N ARG A 342 -22.32 28.91 19.76
CA ARG A 342 -21.81 29.84 18.75
C ARG A 342 -20.31 29.62 18.60
N ILE A 343 -19.85 29.59 17.36
CA ILE A 343 -18.42 29.47 17.03
C ILE A 343 -17.94 30.75 16.36
N THR A 344 -16.79 31.24 16.79
CA THR A 344 -16.02 32.29 16.11
C THR A 344 -14.73 31.66 15.59
N VAL A 345 -14.42 31.86 14.31
CA VAL A 345 -13.17 31.39 13.71
C VAL A 345 -12.29 32.59 13.40
N GLY A 346 -11.03 32.55 13.84
CA GLY A 346 -10.03 33.58 13.56
C GLY A 346 -8.80 33.02 12.87
N LEU A 347 -8.16 33.81 12.01
CA LEU A 347 -6.90 33.51 11.33
C LEU A 347 -5.83 34.50 11.77
N VAL A 348 -4.76 33.98 12.36
CA VAL A 348 -3.66 34.76 12.96
C VAL A 348 -2.44 34.73 12.05
N THR A 349 -1.87 35.89 11.73
CA THR A 349 -0.72 36.00 10.83
C THR A 349 0.21 37.17 11.18
N ARG A 350 1.51 36.97 10.99
CA ARG A 350 2.55 37.98 11.27
C ARG A 350 2.52 39.18 10.33
N SER A 351 2.25 38.97 9.04
CA SER A 351 2.50 40.00 8.00
C SER A 351 1.35 40.20 7.01
N GLY A 352 0.41 39.26 6.92
CA GLY A 352 -0.71 39.32 5.97
C GLY A 352 -1.12 37.96 5.42
N LEU A 353 -2.14 37.94 4.57
CA LEU A 353 -2.67 36.72 3.94
C LEU A 353 -1.97 36.40 2.63
N LEU A 354 -1.81 35.10 2.36
CA LEU A 354 -1.34 34.54 1.10
C LEU A 354 -0.13 35.30 0.50
N PRO A 355 0.99 35.41 1.25
CA PRO A 355 2.14 36.23 0.84
C PRO A 355 2.80 35.78 -0.47
N GLN A 356 2.50 34.57 -0.94
CA GLN A 356 3.02 33.99 -2.18
C GLN A 356 2.05 34.16 -3.37
N HIS A 357 0.84 34.65 -3.12
CA HIS A 357 -0.16 34.91 -4.15
C HIS A 357 -0.21 36.40 -4.50
N THR A 358 -0.89 36.75 -5.60
CA THR A 358 -0.96 38.11 -6.10
C THR A 358 -1.91 39.00 -5.30
N ALA A 359 -1.74 40.32 -5.44
CA ALA A 359 -2.58 41.30 -4.76
C ALA A 359 -4.08 41.08 -5.03
N GLY A 360 -4.46 40.74 -6.26
CA GLY A 360 -5.84 40.40 -6.60
C GLY A 360 -6.37 39.19 -5.83
N ALA A 361 -5.58 38.11 -5.75
CA ALA A 361 -5.94 36.92 -4.98
C ALA A 361 -6.03 37.21 -3.47
N ARG A 362 -5.13 38.04 -2.92
CA ARG A 362 -5.19 38.48 -1.52
C ARG A 362 -6.45 39.29 -1.23
N CYS A 363 -6.80 40.23 -2.11
CA CYS A 363 -8.02 41.02 -1.98
C CYS A 363 -9.28 40.14 -2.02
N LEU A 364 -9.33 39.16 -2.93
CA LEU A 364 -10.43 38.19 -2.97
C LEU A 364 -10.47 37.33 -1.71
N ALA A 365 -9.32 36.86 -1.22
CA ALA A 365 -9.23 36.08 0.01
C ALA A 365 -9.72 36.86 1.24
N GLU A 366 -9.30 38.11 1.41
CA GLU A 366 -9.76 38.98 2.50
C GLU A 366 -11.28 39.21 2.43
N LYS A 367 -11.81 39.48 1.23
CA LYS A 367 -13.25 39.62 1.00
C LYS A 367 -14.00 38.33 1.36
N ALA A 368 -13.48 37.17 0.95
CA ALA A 368 -14.09 35.87 1.18
C ALA A 368 -14.12 35.48 2.67
N LEU A 369 -13.05 35.77 3.43
CA LEU A 369 -13.04 35.56 4.89
C LEU A 369 -14.02 36.50 5.60
N LYS A 370 -14.05 37.78 5.21
CA LYS A 370 -14.96 38.77 5.79
C LYS A 370 -16.43 38.39 5.58
N GLN A 371 -16.78 37.91 4.38
CA GLN A 371 -18.14 37.45 4.06
C GLN A 371 -18.57 36.23 4.91
N ARG A 372 -17.61 35.42 5.36
CA ARG A 372 -17.85 34.22 6.19
C ARG A 372 -17.75 34.49 7.70
N GLY A 373 -17.55 35.75 8.09
CA GLY A 373 -17.41 36.16 9.48
C GLY A 373 -16.14 35.59 10.14
N ILE A 374 -15.08 35.37 9.38
CA ILE A 374 -13.79 34.91 9.90
C ILE A 374 -12.94 36.12 10.26
N GLU A 375 -12.48 36.19 11.50
CA GLU A 375 -11.63 37.28 11.99
C GLU A 375 -10.21 37.11 11.43
N VAL A 376 -9.55 38.20 11.03
CA VAL A 376 -8.16 38.17 10.56
C VAL A 376 -7.31 39.04 11.47
N HIS A 377 -6.40 38.42 12.21
CA HIS A 377 -5.48 39.07 13.13
C HIS A 377 -4.11 39.22 12.45
N THR A 378 -3.82 40.41 11.91
CA THR A 378 -2.53 40.73 11.27
C THR A 378 -1.56 41.40 12.25
N GLY A 379 -0.26 41.23 12.04
CA GLY A 379 0.76 41.77 12.94
C GLY A 379 0.92 40.99 14.25
N TYR A 380 0.41 39.75 14.30
CA TYR A 380 0.55 38.84 15.43
C TYR A 380 1.57 37.76 15.08
N ASP A 381 2.79 37.92 15.59
CA ASP A 381 3.86 36.95 15.43
C ASP A 381 3.87 36.01 16.65
N VAL A 382 3.08 34.94 16.55
CA VAL A 382 2.86 33.98 17.64
C VAL A 382 4.12 33.15 17.86
N THR A 383 4.70 33.24 19.07
CA THR A 383 5.95 32.56 19.43
C THR A 383 5.71 31.33 20.32
N ARG A 384 4.64 31.36 21.13
CA ARG A 384 4.30 30.31 22.07
C ARG A 384 2.78 30.20 22.22
N ALA A 385 2.31 29.00 22.53
CA ALA A 385 0.95 28.73 22.92
C ALA A 385 0.93 28.01 24.28
N GLU A 386 0.01 28.43 25.15
CA GLU A 386 -0.36 27.77 26.40
C GLU A 386 -1.85 27.40 26.33
N ALA A 387 -2.35 26.59 27.27
CA ALA A 387 -3.76 26.20 27.31
C ALA A 387 -4.67 27.45 27.27
N GLY A 388 -5.38 27.62 26.16
CA GLY A 388 -6.32 28.71 25.92
C GLY A 388 -5.73 30.10 25.61
N VAL A 389 -4.40 30.27 25.55
CA VAL A 389 -3.75 31.57 25.27
C VAL A 389 -2.58 31.45 24.29
N LEU A 390 -2.58 32.28 23.24
CA LEU A 390 -1.46 32.49 22.32
C LEU A 390 -0.65 33.71 22.75
N HIS A 391 0.67 33.59 22.74
CA HIS A 391 1.63 34.64 23.10
C HIS A 391 2.40 35.10 21.85
N CYS A 392 2.45 36.42 21.63
CA CYS A 392 3.14 37.04 20.49
C CYS A 392 4.49 37.65 20.89
N SER A 393 5.39 37.85 19.92
CA SER A 393 6.74 38.40 20.15
C SER A 393 6.73 39.84 20.67
N ASP A 394 5.67 40.60 20.44
CA ASP A 394 5.47 41.98 20.93
C ASP A 394 4.73 42.04 22.28
N GLY A 395 4.51 40.90 22.93
CA GLY A 395 3.81 40.80 24.22
C GLY A 395 2.28 40.77 24.12
N LYS A 396 1.69 40.86 22.92
CA LYS A 396 0.24 40.69 22.75
C LYS A 396 -0.20 39.25 22.99
N THR A 397 -1.42 39.08 23.50
CA THR A 397 -2.02 37.77 23.74
C THR A 397 -3.38 37.63 23.06
N LEU A 398 -3.70 36.42 22.58
CA LEU A 398 -5.02 36.06 22.04
C LEU A 398 -5.55 34.83 22.76
N THR A 399 -6.81 34.86 23.19
CA THR A 399 -7.46 33.70 23.82
C THR A 399 -8.14 32.81 22.78
N TYR A 400 -8.19 31.50 23.04
CA TYR A 400 -8.86 30.52 22.19
C TYR A 400 -9.44 29.37 23.02
N ASP A 401 -10.41 28.64 22.46
CA ASP A 401 -10.88 27.34 22.95
C ASP A 401 -10.18 26.19 22.21
N ASP A 402 -10.04 26.33 20.89
CA ASP A 402 -9.30 25.41 20.03
C ASP A 402 -8.34 26.20 19.13
N CYS A 403 -7.14 25.69 18.91
CA CYS A 403 -6.09 26.31 18.10
C CYS A 403 -5.55 25.33 17.07
N ILE A 404 -5.56 25.72 15.80
CA ILE A 404 -5.00 24.98 14.69
C ILE A 404 -3.66 25.60 14.30
N TRP A 405 -2.58 24.85 14.47
CA TRP A 405 -1.24 25.36 14.22
C TRP A 405 -0.77 25.01 12.79
N CYS A 406 -0.85 25.98 11.87
CA CYS A 406 -0.59 25.83 10.44
C CYS A 406 0.57 26.72 9.94
N THR A 407 1.64 26.85 10.73
CA THR A 407 2.83 27.63 10.36
C THR A 407 3.70 26.91 9.33
N GLN A 408 4.74 27.60 8.82
CA GLN A 408 5.74 26.95 7.96
C GLN A 408 6.39 25.76 8.66
N GLY A 409 6.67 24.71 7.89
CA GLY A 409 7.37 23.53 8.39
C GLY A 409 8.88 23.76 8.51
N SER A 410 9.54 22.88 9.26
CA SER A 410 10.99 22.71 9.37
C SER A 410 11.40 21.35 8.78
N PRO A 411 12.69 21.10 8.55
CA PRO A 411 13.20 19.74 8.33
C PRO A 411 12.96 18.85 9.56
N GLN A 412 13.03 17.53 9.38
CA GLN A 412 13.11 16.58 10.48
C GLN A 412 14.45 16.72 11.22
N SER A 413 14.47 16.47 12.54
CA SER A 413 15.63 16.75 13.41
C SER A 413 16.90 16.03 12.97
N TRP A 414 16.79 14.77 12.54
CA TRP A 414 17.94 13.96 12.14
C TRP A 414 18.64 14.44 10.86
N VAL A 415 17.98 15.27 10.04
CA VAL A 415 18.56 15.80 8.79
C VAL A 415 19.80 16.63 9.06
N ALA A 416 19.85 17.36 10.17
CA ALA A 416 21.00 18.19 10.55
C ALA A 416 22.28 17.35 10.75
N SER A 417 22.14 16.10 11.20
CA SER A 417 23.22 15.16 11.50
C SER A 417 23.66 14.29 10.31
N CYS A 418 22.99 14.36 9.15
CA CYS A 418 23.26 13.46 8.03
C CYS A 418 24.54 13.74 7.24
N GLY A 419 25.32 14.76 7.61
CA GLY A 419 26.48 15.16 6.81
C GLY A 419 26.13 15.76 5.43
N LEU A 420 24.86 16.04 5.14
CA LEU A 420 24.40 16.70 3.91
C LEU A 420 24.27 18.22 4.10
N CYS A 421 24.55 19.00 3.07
CA CYS A 421 24.35 20.45 3.06
C CYS A 421 22.86 20.79 3.16
N THR A 422 22.58 21.87 3.88
CA THR A 422 21.23 22.39 4.05
C THR A 422 21.18 23.86 3.68
N ASP A 423 19.99 24.35 3.31
CA ASP A 423 19.73 25.78 3.23
C ASP A 423 19.69 26.43 4.63
N LYS A 424 19.48 27.75 4.66
CA LYS A 424 19.42 28.55 5.89
C LYS A 424 18.27 28.18 6.85
N GLU A 425 17.23 27.50 6.35
CA GLU A 425 16.10 27.01 7.16
C GLU A 425 16.26 25.51 7.52
N GLY A 426 17.39 24.89 7.13
CA GLY A 426 17.75 23.51 7.44
C GLY A 426 17.23 22.45 6.46
N PHE A 427 16.60 22.83 5.34
CA PHE A 427 16.16 21.87 4.32
C PHE A 427 17.35 21.38 3.48
N LEU A 428 17.29 20.14 2.98
CA LEU A 428 18.35 19.56 2.16
C LEU A 428 18.58 20.39 0.90
N LEU A 429 19.82 20.78 0.67
CA LEU A 429 20.21 21.51 -0.53
C LEU A 429 20.49 20.52 -1.67
N VAL A 430 19.81 20.69 -2.80
CA VAL A 430 19.98 19.84 -3.99
C VAL A 430 20.37 20.64 -5.22
N ASP A 431 21.21 20.07 -6.06
CA ASP A 431 21.53 20.65 -7.36
C ASP A 431 20.33 20.57 -8.33
N GLN A 432 20.47 21.15 -9.52
CA GLN A 432 19.41 21.09 -10.54
C GLN A 432 19.19 19.67 -11.10
N GLN A 433 20.07 18.71 -10.81
CA GLN A 433 19.87 17.29 -11.13
C GLN A 433 19.25 16.53 -9.95
N MET A 434 18.79 17.25 -8.91
CA MET A 434 18.16 16.73 -7.70
C MET A 434 19.11 15.93 -6.78
N ARG A 435 20.43 16.05 -6.95
CA ARG A 435 21.43 15.40 -6.10
C ARG A 435 21.71 16.23 -4.86
N CYS A 436 21.87 15.56 -3.73
CA CYS A 436 22.32 16.17 -2.49
C CYS A 436 23.79 16.58 -2.57
N ARG A 437 24.19 17.55 -1.74
CA ARG A 437 25.59 17.95 -1.56
C ARG A 437 26.13 17.47 -0.21
N PRO A 438 27.35 16.92 -0.11
CA PRO A 438 27.93 16.55 1.17
C PRO A 438 28.54 17.79 1.83
N LYS A 439 28.54 17.84 3.17
CA LYS A 439 29.31 18.83 3.94
C LYS A 439 30.80 18.58 3.82
N ASP A 440 31.19 17.31 3.73
CA ASP A 440 32.56 16.89 3.46
C ASP A 440 32.74 16.61 1.97
N ALA A 441 33.50 17.47 1.29
CA ALA A 441 33.74 17.38 -0.16
C ALA A 441 34.54 16.13 -0.57
N THR A 442 35.11 15.38 0.38
CA THR A 442 35.83 14.13 0.10
C THR A 442 34.91 12.93 -0.11
N LEU A 443 33.64 13.02 0.33
CA LEU A 443 32.65 11.96 0.15
C LEU A 443 32.03 11.99 -1.25
N ASP A 444 32.18 10.89 -2.00
CA ASP A 444 31.41 10.68 -3.23
C ASP A 444 29.98 10.26 -2.89
N ILE A 445 29.05 11.21 -3.02
CA ILE A 445 27.61 10.98 -2.84
C ILE A 445 26.80 11.31 -4.09
N GLY A 446 27.40 11.22 -5.29
CA GLY A 446 26.71 11.51 -6.56
C GLY A 446 25.45 10.65 -6.81
N HIS A 447 25.24 9.62 -6.00
CA HIS A 447 24.15 8.66 -6.00
C HIS A 447 23.08 8.93 -4.91
N VAL A 448 23.15 10.06 -4.21
CA VAL A 448 22.17 10.47 -3.17
C VAL A 448 21.32 11.63 -3.69
N PHE A 449 20.01 11.41 -3.74
CA PHE A 449 19.01 12.36 -4.24
C PHE A 449 18.06 12.80 -3.12
N ALA A 450 17.40 13.94 -3.31
CA ALA A 450 16.26 14.33 -2.48
C ALA A 450 15.19 15.06 -3.28
N GLY A 451 13.94 14.92 -2.87
CA GLY A 451 12.80 15.54 -3.51
C GLY A 451 11.68 15.87 -2.54
N GLY A 452 10.67 16.60 -3.02
CA GLY A 452 9.54 17.03 -2.20
C GLY A 452 9.88 18.17 -1.23
N ASP A 453 9.08 18.30 -0.17
CA ASP A 453 9.17 19.42 0.78
C ASP A 453 10.52 19.48 1.52
N ILE A 454 11.20 18.34 1.68
CA ILE A 454 12.49 18.29 2.39
C ILE A 454 13.63 18.93 1.59
N ALA A 455 13.49 19.06 0.26
CA ALA A 455 14.55 19.52 -0.64
C ALA A 455 14.36 20.98 -1.08
N SER A 456 15.46 21.70 -1.20
CA SER A 456 15.56 23.06 -1.73
C SER A 456 16.51 23.06 -2.93
N VAL A 457 16.00 23.38 -4.12
CA VAL A 457 16.80 23.40 -5.36
C VAL A 457 17.69 24.64 -5.39
N GLU A 458 19.00 24.45 -5.55
CA GLU A 458 19.99 25.51 -5.63
C GLU A 458 19.67 26.52 -6.73
N GLY A 459 19.79 27.81 -6.41
CA GLY A 459 19.48 28.90 -7.32
C GLY A 459 17.97 29.13 -7.58
N HIS A 460 17.09 28.26 -7.07
CA HIS A 460 15.65 28.30 -7.32
C HIS A 460 14.84 28.18 -6.01
N PRO A 461 14.87 29.19 -5.12
CA PRO A 461 14.08 29.15 -3.89
C PRO A 461 12.58 29.11 -4.22
N ARG A 462 11.89 28.07 -3.74
CA ARG A 462 10.45 27.85 -3.94
C ARG A 462 9.75 27.60 -2.61
N PRO A 463 8.47 27.97 -2.50
CA PRO A 463 7.69 27.59 -1.33
C PRO A 463 7.51 26.07 -1.27
N LYS A 464 7.43 25.54 -0.06
CA LYS A 464 7.17 24.12 0.21
C LYS A 464 5.70 23.82 -0.04
N ALA A 465 5.37 23.65 -1.32
CA ALA A 465 4.02 23.39 -1.81
C ALA A 465 4.00 22.11 -2.65
N GLY A 466 2.96 21.28 -2.47
CA GLY A 466 2.85 19.96 -3.09
C GLY A 466 2.96 19.94 -4.61
N VAL A 467 2.56 21.02 -5.30
CA VAL A 467 2.69 21.14 -6.76
C VAL A 467 4.14 21.00 -7.22
N PHE A 468 5.10 21.62 -6.53
CA PHE A 468 6.51 21.50 -6.90
C PHE A 468 7.05 20.10 -6.66
N ALA A 469 6.63 19.46 -5.56
CA ALA A 469 6.98 18.08 -5.26
C ALA A 469 6.48 17.10 -6.35
N VAL A 470 5.22 17.26 -6.79
CA VAL A 470 4.63 16.43 -7.85
C VAL A 470 5.38 16.61 -9.17
N MET A 471 5.68 17.86 -9.56
CA MET A 471 6.35 18.16 -10.82
C MET A 471 7.82 17.68 -10.83
N ALA A 472 8.53 17.81 -9.71
CA ALA A 472 9.92 17.33 -9.59
C ALA A 472 10.02 15.80 -9.64
N GLY A 473 8.95 15.07 -9.31
CA GLY A 473 8.95 13.60 -9.25
C GLY A 473 9.38 12.91 -10.55
N MET A 474 9.02 13.45 -11.72
CA MET A 474 9.44 12.87 -13.01
C MET A 474 10.94 13.00 -13.25
N VAL A 475 11.53 14.16 -12.92
CA VAL A 475 12.98 14.37 -13.09
C VAL A 475 13.75 13.54 -12.07
N LEU A 476 13.25 13.46 -10.84
CA LEU A 476 13.81 12.59 -9.81
C LEU A 476 13.86 11.14 -10.29
N TRP A 477 12.77 10.61 -10.87
CA TRP A 477 12.75 9.27 -11.48
C TRP A 477 13.82 9.10 -12.57
N ILE A 478 13.87 10.02 -13.54
CA ILE A 478 14.81 9.95 -14.66
C ILE A 478 16.25 9.90 -14.15
N ASN A 479 16.59 10.74 -13.17
CA ASN A 479 17.94 10.83 -12.64
C ASN A 479 18.32 9.65 -11.74
N ILE A 480 17.37 9.12 -10.95
CA ILE A 480 17.58 7.87 -10.20
C ILE A 480 17.86 6.72 -11.17
N ARG A 481 17.04 6.57 -12.21
CA ARG A 481 17.23 5.54 -13.23
C ARG A 481 18.58 5.68 -13.91
N ALA A 482 18.91 6.90 -14.35
CA ALA A 482 20.18 7.18 -15.01
C ALA A 482 21.39 6.91 -14.10
N SER A 483 21.29 7.17 -12.79
CA SER A 483 22.31 6.80 -11.81
C SER A 483 22.48 5.27 -11.70
N LEU A 484 21.36 4.52 -11.70
CA LEU A 484 21.38 3.05 -11.64
C LEU A 484 21.94 2.42 -12.92
N THR A 485 21.64 2.99 -14.09
CA THR A 485 22.06 2.48 -15.41
C THR A 485 23.33 3.13 -15.97
N CYS A 486 23.95 4.04 -15.22
CA CYS A 486 25.12 4.82 -15.63
C CYS A 486 24.87 5.69 -16.89
N GLU A 487 23.64 6.18 -17.07
CA GLU A 487 23.28 7.16 -18.11
C GLU A 487 23.54 8.61 -17.64
N LYS A 488 23.49 9.55 -18.59
CA LYS A 488 23.63 10.98 -18.29
C LYS A 488 22.40 11.51 -17.55
N LEU A 489 22.62 12.23 -16.45
CA LEU A 489 21.59 12.91 -15.69
C LEU A 489 21.02 14.12 -16.45
N VAL A 490 19.74 14.43 -16.21
CA VAL A 490 19.04 15.59 -16.79
C VAL A 490 18.84 16.71 -15.76
N THR A 491 18.78 17.94 -16.26
CA THR A 491 18.61 19.14 -15.43
C THR A 491 17.12 19.49 -15.27
N TYR A 492 16.72 19.77 -14.04
CA TYR A 492 15.40 20.25 -13.66
C TYR A 492 15.37 21.78 -13.60
N TRP A 493 14.42 22.38 -14.31
CA TRP A 493 14.11 23.82 -14.22
C TRP A 493 12.73 24.03 -13.58
N PRO A 494 12.66 24.41 -12.30
CA PRO A 494 11.39 24.59 -11.61
C PRO A 494 10.59 25.77 -12.17
N GLN A 495 9.31 25.54 -12.49
CA GLN A 495 8.40 26.59 -12.96
C GLN A 495 8.32 27.79 -11.98
N HIS A 496 8.21 29.02 -12.51
CA HIS A 496 8.13 30.24 -11.69
C HIS A 496 6.73 30.52 -11.13
N SER A 497 5.67 30.04 -11.80
CA SER A 497 4.28 30.28 -11.41
C SER A 497 3.47 28.99 -11.55
N PHE A 498 2.48 28.80 -10.69
CA PHE A 498 1.52 27.70 -10.76
C PHE A 498 0.08 28.22 -10.63
N LEU A 499 -0.89 27.37 -10.97
CA LEU A 499 -2.30 27.64 -10.70
C LEU A 499 -2.60 27.20 -9.26
N GLY A 500 -2.88 28.16 -8.39
CA GLY A 500 -3.42 27.90 -7.05
C GLY A 500 -4.95 27.88 -7.10
N LEU A 501 -5.56 26.83 -6.56
CA LEU A 501 -7.00 26.70 -6.37
C LEU A 501 -7.26 26.55 -4.87
N LEU A 502 -7.71 27.63 -4.24
CA LEU A 502 -7.91 27.75 -2.79
C LEU A 502 -9.37 27.50 -2.43
N ASN A 503 -9.64 26.45 -1.67
CA ASN A 503 -10.98 26.05 -1.26
C ASN A 503 -11.56 26.98 -0.19
N LEU A 504 -12.86 27.31 -0.33
CA LEU A 504 -13.61 28.14 0.63
C LEU A 504 -14.59 27.33 1.51
N GLY A 505 -14.68 26.02 1.33
CA GLY A 505 -15.42 25.09 2.21
C GLY A 505 -16.90 24.90 1.89
N ASP A 506 -17.46 25.70 0.98
CA ASP A 506 -18.88 25.72 0.61
C ASP A 506 -19.10 25.33 -0.87
N GLY A 507 -18.15 24.61 -1.47
CA GLY A 507 -18.16 24.29 -2.89
C GLY A 507 -17.77 25.46 -3.80
N THR A 508 -17.18 26.53 -3.25
CA THR A 508 -16.56 27.61 -4.02
C THR A 508 -15.04 27.63 -3.84
N CYS A 509 -14.33 28.21 -4.81
CA CYS A 509 -12.87 28.23 -4.85
C CYS A 509 -12.36 29.56 -5.41
N ILE A 510 -11.21 30.03 -4.90
CA ILE A 510 -10.45 31.14 -5.48
C ILE A 510 -9.33 30.58 -6.35
N ALA A 511 -9.27 31.00 -7.60
CA ALA A 511 -8.15 30.72 -8.49
C ALA A 511 -7.13 31.86 -8.45
N SER A 512 -5.84 31.51 -8.49
CA SER A 512 -4.72 32.44 -8.54
C SER A 512 -3.65 31.92 -9.51
N ARG A 513 -3.36 32.65 -10.58
CA ARG A 513 -2.27 32.31 -11.52
C ARG A 513 -1.67 33.57 -12.15
N GLY A 514 -0.38 33.79 -11.93
CA GLY A 514 0.24 35.06 -12.34
C GLY A 514 -0.57 36.23 -11.79
N SER A 515 -0.77 37.29 -12.57
CA SER A 515 -1.58 38.46 -12.17
C SER A 515 -3.10 38.22 -12.10
N LEU A 516 -3.59 37.07 -12.55
CA LEU A 516 -5.03 36.78 -12.64
C LEU A 516 -5.53 36.13 -11.34
N ALA A 517 -6.69 36.59 -10.86
CA ALA A 517 -7.41 35.99 -9.76
C ALA A 517 -8.94 36.06 -9.99
N THR A 518 -9.66 35.01 -9.62
CA THR A 518 -11.12 34.94 -9.75
C THR A 518 -11.70 33.98 -8.73
N GLU A 519 -12.99 34.10 -8.42
CA GLU A 519 -13.73 33.29 -7.46
C GLU A 519 -14.96 32.70 -8.14
N GLY A 520 -15.31 31.45 -7.83
CA GLY A 520 -16.53 30.83 -8.33
C GLY A 520 -16.69 29.35 -7.98
N ALA A 521 -17.93 28.87 -8.07
CA ALA A 521 -18.27 27.47 -7.82
C ALA A 521 -17.72 26.52 -8.91
N TRP A 522 -17.67 26.95 -10.18
CA TRP A 522 -17.13 26.13 -11.26
C TRP A 522 -15.63 25.82 -11.08
N LEU A 523 -14.89 26.68 -10.38
CA LEU A 523 -13.48 26.47 -10.03
C LEU A 523 -13.30 25.33 -9.03
N TRP A 524 -14.27 25.12 -8.14
CA TRP A 524 -14.29 23.96 -7.26
C TRP A 524 -14.46 22.68 -8.09
N GLY A 525 -15.37 22.66 -9.07
CA GLY A 525 -15.51 21.53 -9.99
C GLY A 525 -14.20 21.20 -10.74
N LEU A 526 -13.46 22.22 -11.17
CA LEU A 526 -12.13 22.05 -11.76
C LEU A 526 -11.11 21.48 -10.75
N LYS A 527 -11.06 22.01 -9.52
CA LYS A 527 -10.17 21.52 -8.46
C LYS A 527 -10.45 20.06 -8.13
N ASP A 528 -11.72 19.72 -7.90
CA ASP A 528 -12.18 18.37 -7.62
C ASP A 528 -11.79 17.40 -8.75
N TRP A 529 -11.99 17.80 -10.00
CA TRP A 529 -11.56 17.02 -11.15
C TRP A 529 -10.04 16.82 -11.18
N ILE A 530 -9.23 17.85 -10.98
CA ILE A 530 -7.75 17.74 -10.96
C ILE A 530 -7.29 16.79 -9.86
N ASP A 531 -7.80 16.97 -8.64
CA ASP A 531 -7.37 16.21 -7.48
C ASP A 531 -7.82 14.75 -7.57
N ARG A 532 -9.08 14.47 -7.93
CA ARG A 532 -9.57 13.11 -8.18
C ARG A 532 -8.86 12.45 -9.35
N ARG A 533 -8.57 13.19 -10.42
CA ARG A 533 -7.81 12.66 -11.57
C ARG A 533 -6.38 12.31 -11.18
N TRP A 534 -5.76 13.12 -10.32
CA TRP A 534 -4.44 12.82 -9.79
C TRP A 534 -4.49 11.53 -8.96
N MET A 535 -5.40 11.42 -7.99
CA MET A 535 -5.60 10.19 -7.19
C MET A 535 -5.89 8.96 -8.05
N TRP A 536 -6.78 9.09 -9.05
CA TRP A 536 -7.10 8.02 -10.00
C TRP A 536 -5.85 7.44 -10.66
N ASN A 537 -4.87 8.26 -11.05
CA ASN A 537 -3.65 7.79 -11.72
C ASN A 537 -2.75 6.87 -10.85
N TYR A 538 -2.95 6.84 -9.53
CA TYR A 538 -2.15 6.05 -8.58
C TYR A 538 -2.91 4.87 -7.95
N PHE A 539 -4.20 4.71 -8.23
CA PHE A 539 -5.01 3.59 -7.71
C PHE A 539 -5.83 2.93 -8.83
N GLU A 540 -6.90 3.58 -9.26
CA GLU A 540 -7.86 3.00 -10.22
C GLU A 540 -7.36 3.00 -11.67
N GLY A 541 -6.46 3.92 -12.01
CA GLY A 541 -5.89 4.10 -13.34
C GLY A 541 -4.57 3.36 -13.56
N LEU A 542 -4.14 2.54 -12.59
CA LEU A 542 -3.01 1.64 -12.77
C LEU A 542 -3.43 0.47 -13.69
N PRO A 543 -2.53 -0.02 -14.57
CA PRO A 543 -2.75 -1.25 -15.29
C PRO A 543 -3.13 -2.37 -14.33
N GLU A 544 -4.12 -3.18 -14.69
CA GLU A 544 -4.39 -4.39 -13.92
C GLU A 544 -3.15 -5.26 -13.95
N MET A 545 -2.68 -5.67 -12.77
CA MET A 545 -1.68 -6.72 -12.71
C MET A 545 -2.28 -7.96 -13.36
N PRO A 546 -1.58 -8.59 -14.33
CA PRO A 546 -2.15 -9.69 -15.11
C PRO A 546 -2.62 -10.80 -14.17
N ALA A 547 -3.94 -10.89 -14.00
CA ALA A 547 -4.57 -11.94 -13.24
C ALA A 547 -4.76 -13.11 -14.19
N SER A 548 -3.85 -14.08 -14.14
CA SER A 548 -4.00 -15.43 -14.71
C SER A 548 -3.98 -15.58 -16.24
N LEU A 549 -3.43 -16.72 -16.66
CA LEU A 549 -3.39 -17.34 -18.01
C LEU A 549 -2.46 -16.74 -19.07
N ASP A 550 -2.33 -15.42 -19.22
CA ASP A 550 -1.42 -14.85 -20.24
C ASP A 550 0.08 -15.02 -19.90
N ALA A 551 0.38 -15.39 -18.65
CA ALA A 551 1.72 -15.73 -18.19
C ALA A 551 2.20 -17.13 -18.65
N LEU A 552 1.28 -18.01 -19.07
CA LEU A 552 1.64 -19.31 -19.62
C LEU A 552 1.96 -19.16 -21.11
N SER A 553 3.08 -19.73 -21.54
CA SER A 553 3.37 -19.83 -22.97
C SER A 553 2.26 -20.62 -23.68
N PRO A 554 2.03 -20.39 -24.99
CA PRO A 554 1.07 -21.18 -25.77
C PRO A 554 1.28 -22.70 -25.62
N ALA A 555 2.53 -23.14 -25.46
CA ALA A 555 2.87 -24.53 -25.18
C ALA A 555 2.44 -24.98 -23.77
N GLY A 556 2.64 -24.16 -22.74
CA GLY A 556 2.17 -24.44 -21.38
C GLY A 556 0.65 -24.57 -21.30
N LEU A 557 -0.08 -23.74 -22.06
CA LEU A 557 -1.54 -23.83 -22.15
C LEU A 557 -2.00 -25.11 -22.88
N ALA A 558 -1.29 -25.53 -23.92
CA ALA A 558 -1.57 -26.78 -24.64
C ALA A 558 -1.34 -28.01 -23.74
N VAL A 559 -0.25 -28.04 -22.97
CA VAL A 559 0.03 -29.13 -22.01
C VAL A 559 -1.04 -29.18 -20.92
N ALA A 560 -1.44 -28.03 -20.38
CA ALA A 560 -2.48 -27.97 -19.35
C ALA A 560 -3.84 -28.49 -19.85
N ARG A 561 -4.22 -28.15 -21.08
CA ARG A 561 -5.43 -28.67 -21.74
C ARG A 561 -5.34 -30.19 -21.96
N ALA A 562 -4.19 -30.69 -22.41
CA ALA A 562 -3.96 -32.12 -22.61
C ALA A 562 -4.01 -32.92 -21.29
N ALA A 563 -3.57 -32.31 -20.18
CA ALA A 563 -3.64 -32.90 -18.84
C ALA A 563 -5.03 -32.80 -18.18
N GLY A 564 -6.05 -32.27 -18.88
CA GLY A 564 -7.39 -32.09 -18.33
C GLY A 564 -7.48 -31.06 -17.19
N ALA A 565 -6.53 -30.14 -17.08
CA ALA A 565 -6.56 -29.10 -16.06
C ALA A 565 -7.74 -28.13 -16.32
N THR A 566 -8.59 -27.94 -15.31
CA THR A 566 -9.69 -26.97 -15.40
C THR A 566 -9.15 -25.53 -15.44
N ALA A 567 -9.94 -24.60 -15.99
CA ALA A 567 -9.59 -23.18 -16.00
C ALA A 567 -9.29 -22.65 -14.59
N ASP A 568 -9.97 -23.15 -13.56
CA ASP A 568 -9.75 -22.77 -12.17
C ASP A 568 -8.43 -23.32 -11.61
N LEU A 569 -8.07 -24.59 -11.92
CA LEU A 569 -6.76 -25.14 -11.54
C LEU A 569 -5.61 -24.36 -12.17
N LEU A 570 -5.78 -23.88 -13.40
CA LEU A 570 -4.81 -23.03 -14.09
C LEU A 570 -4.73 -21.62 -13.50
N LYS A 571 -5.85 -21.02 -13.09
CA LYS A 571 -5.86 -19.72 -12.41
C LYS A 571 -5.14 -19.79 -11.06
N HIS A 572 -5.36 -20.84 -10.28
CA HIS A 572 -4.70 -21.05 -8.99
C HIS A 572 -3.23 -21.50 -9.11
N SER A 573 -2.82 -22.11 -10.23
CA SER A 573 -1.42 -22.51 -10.43
C SER A 573 -0.49 -21.34 -10.78
N ILE A 574 -1.02 -20.29 -11.40
CA ILE A 574 -0.27 -19.11 -11.87
C ILE A 574 -0.06 -18.08 -10.75
N MET A 575 -0.97 -18.00 -9.78
CA MET A 575 -0.85 -17.12 -8.60
C MET A 575 -0.95 -17.95 -7.32
N ARG A 576 0.18 -18.51 -6.88
CA ARG A 576 0.27 -19.24 -5.61
C ARG A 576 0.65 -18.29 -4.47
N CYS A 577 -0.15 -18.29 -3.41
CA CYS A 577 0.18 -17.54 -2.19
C CYS A 577 1.51 -18.02 -1.59
N GLY A 578 2.22 -17.13 -0.89
CA GLY A 578 3.27 -17.49 0.06
C GLY A 578 2.69 -17.94 1.41
N GLY A 579 3.53 -18.06 2.44
CA GLY A 579 3.09 -18.48 3.78
C GLY A 579 2.39 -19.84 3.79
N CYS A 580 1.45 -20.04 4.72
CA CYS A 580 0.70 -21.30 4.84
C CYS A 580 -0.30 -21.52 3.69
N GLY A 581 -0.65 -20.47 2.94
CA GLY A 581 -1.49 -20.58 1.74
C GLY A 581 -0.83 -21.35 0.59
N ALA A 582 0.47 -21.64 0.70
CA ALA A 582 1.25 -22.44 -0.25
C ALA A 582 1.25 -23.96 0.06
N LYS A 583 0.67 -24.39 1.19
CA LYS A 583 0.75 -25.78 1.69
C LYS A 583 0.04 -26.75 0.72
N VAL A 584 0.52 -28.00 0.69
CA VAL A 584 -0.20 -29.09 0.01
C VAL A 584 -1.51 -29.35 0.75
N GLY A 585 -2.63 -29.43 0.02
CA GLY A 585 -3.93 -29.68 0.64
C GLY A 585 -3.98 -31.01 1.39
N ALA A 586 -4.64 -31.03 2.56
CA ALA A 586 -4.68 -32.16 3.50
C ALA A 586 -5.02 -33.50 2.83
N THR A 587 -6.04 -33.55 1.97
CA THR A 587 -6.44 -34.78 1.27
C THR A 587 -5.39 -35.33 0.31
N THR A 588 -4.54 -34.47 -0.26
CA THR A 588 -3.44 -34.92 -1.14
C THR A 588 -2.29 -35.47 -0.31
N LEU A 589 -1.98 -34.81 0.82
CA LEU A 589 -0.96 -35.26 1.75
C LEU A 589 -1.33 -36.62 2.38
N GLU A 590 -2.55 -36.75 2.90
CA GLU A 590 -3.06 -38.00 3.51
C GLU A 590 -2.96 -39.20 2.55
N ARG A 591 -3.43 -39.03 1.31
CA ARG A 591 -3.31 -40.06 0.26
C ARG A 591 -1.88 -40.39 -0.14
N ALA A 592 -0.96 -39.45 -0.02
CA ALA A 592 0.46 -39.69 -0.32
C ALA A 592 1.13 -40.46 0.82
N MET A 593 0.90 -40.04 2.07
CA MET A 593 1.47 -40.67 3.26
C MET A 593 0.93 -42.10 3.45
N SER A 594 -0.34 -42.35 3.13
CA SER A 594 -0.93 -43.70 3.22
C SER A 594 -0.34 -44.73 2.24
N ARG A 595 0.51 -44.29 1.29
CA ARG A 595 1.15 -45.14 0.28
C ARG A 595 2.61 -45.46 0.60
N VAL A 596 3.14 -44.93 1.69
CA VAL A 596 4.55 -45.10 2.09
C VAL A 596 4.58 -45.96 3.35
N ASP A 597 5.42 -46.99 3.35
CA ASP A 597 5.71 -47.79 4.54
C ASP A 597 6.82 -47.10 5.34
N PHE A 598 6.44 -46.45 6.44
CA PHE A 598 7.38 -45.73 7.30
C PHE A 598 8.01 -46.67 8.33
N PRO A 599 9.31 -46.51 8.64
CA PRO A 599 9.96 -47.32 9.66
C PRO A 599 9.30 -47.11 11.03
N LYS A 600 9.01 -48.23 11.72
CA LYS A 600 8.48 -48.22 13.09
C LYS A 600 9.60 -47.99 14.10
N GLN A 601 9.24 -47.51 15.30
CA GLN A 601 10.22 -47.34 16.38
C GLN A 601 10.92 -48.68 16.72
N PRO A 602 12.25 -48.69 16.88
CA PRO A 602 12.99 -49.86 17.36
C PRO A 602 12.58 -50.23 18.79
N GLY A 603 12.45 -51.53 19.09
CA GLY A 603 12.00 -52.03 20.40
C GLY A 603 12.90 -51.68 21.60
N ASP A 604 14.18 -51.37 21.36
CA ASP A 604 15.19 -51.06 22.39
C ASP A 604 15.52 -49.55 22.49
N ALA A 605 14.64 -48.67 22.00
CA ALA A 605 14.91 -47.23 22.00
C ALA A 605 14.81 -46.63 23.43
N LYS A 606 15.84 -45.88 23.87
CA LYS A 606 15.76 -44.99 25.05
C LYS A 606 14.86 -43.75 24.85
N ALA A 607 13.92 -43.84 23.91
CA ALA A 607 13.03 -42.77 23.51
C ALA A 607 11.67 -43.36 23.11
N GLU A 608 10.61 -42.91 23.75
CA GLU A 608 9.22 -43.34 23.51
C GLU A 608 8.47 -42.21 22.82
N VAL A 609 7.90 -42.44 21.62
CA VAL A 609 7.06 -41.44 20.95
C VAL A 609 5.67 -41.48 21.57
N VAL A 610 5.33 -40.45 22.33
CA VAL A 610 4.03 -40.28 23.00
C VAL A 610 3.00 -39.69 22.03
N ILE A 611 3.42 -38.73 21.21
CA ILE A 611 2.63 -38.08 20.16
C ILE A 611 3.52 -38.02 18.91
N GLY A 612 2.98 -38.45 17.77
CA GLY A 612 3.77 -38.65 16.55
C GLY A 612 2.99 -38.35 15.29
N THR A 613 3.16 -39.19 14.26
CA THR A 613 2.66 -38.98 12.90
C THR A 613 1.18 -38.59 12.87
N GLY A 614 0.86 -37.43 12.29
CA GLY A 614 -0.50 -36.90 12.19
C GLY A 614 -0.77 -35.69 13.09
N ASP A 615 0.11 -35.40 14.06
CA ASP A 615 0.11 -34.14 14.81
C ASP A 615 1.13 -33.14 14.20
N ASP A 616 1.02 -31.86 14.54
CA ASP A 616 1.92 -30.80 14.05
C ASP A 616 3.23 -30.73 14.88
N ALA A 617 3.22 -31.26 16.10
CA ALA A 617 4.42 -31.48 16.91
C ALA A 617 4.47 -32.90 17.48
N ALA A 618 5.67 -33.49 17.49
CA ALA A 618 5.92 -34.76 18.14
C ALA A 618 6.31 -34.55 19.61
N VAL A 619 5.77 -35.39 20.51
CA VAL A 619 6.21 -35.47 21.90
C VAL A 619 6.94 -36.80 22.09
N VAL A 620 8.19 -36.72 22.50
CA VAL A 620 9.08 -37.87 22.71
C VAL A 620 9.57 -37.86 24.15
N ASP A 621 9.24 -38.90 24.90
CA ASP A 621 9.77 -39.12 26.23
C ASP A 621 11.17 -39.74 26.13
N LEU A 622 12.18 -38.97 26.51
CA LEU A 622 13.56 -39.42 26.60
C LEU A 622 13.79 -40.08 27.96
N ILE A 623 14.27 -41.32 27.95
CA ILE A 623 14.58 -42.08 29.16
C ILE A 623 16.05 -41.86 29.50
N THR A 624 16.31 -41.21 30.62
CA THR A 624 17.68 -40.97 31.11
C THR A 624 18.32 -42.26 31.63
N ASP A 625 19.64 -42.27 31.78
CA ASP A 625 20.37 -43.43 32.33
C ASP A 625 19.96 -43.78 33.78
N GLY A 626 19.38 -42.82 34.52
CA GLY A 626 18.79 -43.03 35.84
C GLY A 626 17.34 -43.52 35.83
N GLY A 627 16.71 -43.64 34.66
CA GLY A 627 15.31 -44.08 34.50
C GLY A 627 14.27 -42.96 34.47
N ASP A 628 14.65 -41.70 34.72
CA ASP A 628 13.73 -40.56 34.65
C ASP A 628 13.29 -40.27 33.21
N LYS A 629 12.03 -39.89 33.02
CA LYS A 629 11.47 -39.47 31.73
C LYS A 629 11.51 -37.95 31.56
N VAL A 630 11.96 -37.49 30.40
CA VAL A 630 11.91 -36.08 29.99
C VAL A 630 11.17 -35.95 28.66
N SER A 631 10.01 -35.29 28.66
CA SER A 631 9.23 -35.06 27.45
C SER A 631 9.83 -33.92 26.61
N SER A 632 10.41 -34.29 25.48
CA SER A 632 10.87 -33.40 24.43
C SER A 632 9.74 -33.14 23.43
N VAL A 633 9.58 -31.90 23.00
CA VAL A 633 8.65 -31.52 21.92
C VAL A 633 9.46 -31.11 20.70
N GLN A 634 9.13 -31.66 19.52
CA GLN A 634 9.82 -31.39 18.27
C GLN A 634 8.82 -30.98 17.19
N THR A 635 9.08 -29.87 16.51
CA THR A 635 8.28 -29.38 15.37
C THR A 635 9.23 -28.85 14.27
N ILE A 636 8.75 -28.81 13.04
CA ILE A 636 9.40 -28.13 11.93
C ILE A 636 8.37 -27.41 11.07
N ASP A 637 8.66 -26.15 10.78
CA ASP A 637 7.87 -25.36 9.86
C ASP A 637 8.75 -24.62 8.86
N PHE A 638 8.29 -24.52 7.62
CA PHE A 638 9.00 -23.85 6.53
C PHE A 638 8.01 -23.30 5.51
N PHE A 639 8.15 -22.03 5.14
CA PHE A 639 7.33 -21.44 4.09
C PHE A 639 8.06 -20.36 3.29
N ARG A 640 7.53 -20.11 2.10
CA ARG A 640 7.99 -19.06 1.17
C ARG A 640 7.51 -17.69 1.64
N SER A 641 8.31 -16.66 1.41
CA SER A 641 7.94 -15.30 1.78
C SER A 641 6.67 -14.82 1.08
N PHE A 642 5.83 -14.13 1.83
CA PHE A 642 4.60 -13.48 1.36
C PHE A 642 4.69 -11.94 1.48
N ILE A 643 5.80 -11.43 2.02
CA ILE A 643 6.10 -10.00 2.13
C ILE A 643 7.49 -9.68 1.59
N GLY A 644 7.69 -8.42 1.22
CA GLY A 644 8.98 -7.98 0.68
C GLY A 644 10.07 -7.81 1.73
N ASP A 645 9.73 -7.63 3.01
CA ASP A 645 10.66 -7.28 4.11
C ASP A 645 11.20 -8.52 4.86
N PRO A 646 12.50 -8.90 4.72
CA PRO A 646 13.10 -10.09 5.32
C PRO A 646 13.17 -10.00 6.83
N TYR A 647 13.38 -8.80 7.40
CA TYR A 647 13.47 -8.67 8.85
C TYR A 647 12.13 -9.02 9.50
N GLN A 648 11.05 -8.47 8.97
CA GLN A 648 9.70 -8.79 9.41
C GLN A 648 9.32 -10.24 9.10
N PHE A 649 9.68 -10.74 7.91
CA PHE A 649 9.46 -12.13 7.53
C PHE A 649 10.19 -13.11 8.47
N GLY A 650 11.44 -12.80 8.84
CA GLY A 650 12.26 -13.54 9.78
C GLY A 650 11.62 -13.66 11.16
N ARG A 651 11.07 -12.55 11.66
CA ARG A 651 10.31 -12.53 12.93
C ARG A 651 9.08 -13.43 12.85
N ILE A 652 8.28 -13.28 11.79
CA ILE A 652 7.04 -14.04 11.61
C ILE A 652 7.33 -15.53 11.44
N ALA A 653 8.33 -15.91 10.65
CA ALA A 653 8.71 -17.31 10.45
C ALA A 653 9.19 -17.97 11.74
N ALA A 654 9.98 -17.27 12.55
CA ALA A 654 10.37 -17.75 13.86
C ALA A 654 9.16 -17.89 14.81
N VAL A 655 8.30 -16.87 14.89
CA VAL A 655 7.07 -16.93 15.72
C VAL A 655 6.15 -18.07 15.28
N HIS A 656 6.00 -18.28 13.98
CA HIS A 656 5.19 -19.37 13.45
C HIS A 656 5.75 -20.74 13.83
N ALA A 657 7.04 -20.98 13.59
CA ALA A 657 7.67 -22.26 13.91
C ALA A 657 7.70 -22.56 15.43
N LEU A 658 7.69 -21.54 16.28
CA LEU A 658 7.56 -21.70 17.73
C LEU A 658 6.13 -22.09 18.15
N SER A 659 5.12 -21.76 17.34
CA SER A 659 3.70 -21.85 17.68
C SER A 659 3.25 -23.26 18.00
N ASP A 660 3.66 -24.28 17.24
CA ASP A 660 3.30 -25.68 17.53
C ASP A 660 3.83 -26.11 18.92
N CYS A 661 5.08 -25.76 19.22
CA CYS A 661 5.69 -26.06 20.51
C CYS A 661 4.97 -25.35 21.66
N GLU A 662 4.61 -24.07 21.46
CA GLU A 662 3.86 -23.27 22.43
C GLU A 662 2.42 -23.78 22.60
N ALA A 663 1.76 -24.25 21.53
CA ALA A 663 0.41 -24.82 21.55
C ALA A 663 0.35 -26.11 22.36
N MET A 664 1.43 -26.90 22.38
CA MET A 664 1.57 -28.05 23.28
C MET A 664 1.83 -27.63 24.74
N GLY A 665 2.03 -26.34 25.00
CA GLY A 665 2.41 -25.76 26.28
C GLY A 665 3.84 -26.09 26.70
N ALA A 666 4.71 -26.39 25.74
CA ALA A 666 6.14 -26.58 25.97
C ALA A 666 6.90 -25.25 25.89
N MET A 667 8.10 -25.25 26.44
CA MET A 667 9.05 -24.15 26.35
C MET A 667 10.07 -24.46 25.26
N PRO A 668 10.11 -23.69 24.15
CA PRO A 668 11.14 -23.81 23.12
C PRO A 668 12.54 -23.62 23.73
N GLN A 669 13.51 -24.44 23.34
CA GLN A 669 14.88 -24.36 23.86
C GLN A 669 15.91 -24.10 22.75
N THR A 670 15.79 -24.81 21.62
CA THR A 670 16.72 -24.68 20.50
C THR A 670 15.99 -24.61 19.16
N ALA A 671 16.62 -23.94 18.20
CA ALA A 671 16.16 -23.80 16.83
C ALA A 671 17.29 -24.11 15.85
N LEU A 672 16.97 -24.80 14.75
CA LEU A 672 17.82 -24.96 13.57
C LEU A 672 17.15 -24.29 12.37
N ALA A 673 17.85 -23.37 11.71
CA ALA A 673 17.29 -22.61 10.58
C ALA A 673 17.42 -23.36 9.25
N LEU A 674 16.41 -23.26 8.39
CA LEU A 674 16.45 -23.63 6.98
C LEU A 674 16.15 -22.37 6.15
N VAL A 675 17.12 -21.90 5.37
CA VAL A 675 17.05 -20.62 4.68
C VAL A 675 17.19 -20.80 3.17
N GLN A 676 16.28 -20.19 2.42
CA GLN A 676 16.36 -20.03 0.97
C GLN A 676 16.54 -18.55 0.64
N VAL A 677 17.60 -18.21 -0.07
CA VAL A 677 17.94 -16.82 -0.45
C VAL A 677 17.80 -16.63 -1.96
N PRO A 678 17.21 -15.53 -2.44
CA PRO A 678 17.16 -15.22 -3.87
C PRO A 678 18.55 -15.10 -4.53
N PHE A 679 18.60 -15.36 -5.84
CA PHE A 679 19.79 -15.07 -6.64
C PHE A 679 20.11 -13.57 -6.63
N ALA A 680 21.31 -13.21 -6.18
CA ALA A 680 21.82 -11.85 -6.15
C ALA A 680 23.35 -11.86 -6.12
N SER A 681 24.00 -10.70 -6.26
CA SER A 681 25.44 -10.60 -5.94
C SER A 681 25.68 -10.87 -4.45
N GLU A 682 26.90 -11.31 -4.12
CA GLU A 682 27.26 -11.77 -2.77
C GLU A 682 26.92 -10.75 -1.68
N ASP A 683 27.22 -9.46 -1.91
CA ASP A 683 26.91 -8.36 -1.00
C ASP A 683 25.39 -8.18 -0.78
N LYS A 684 24.58 -8.40 -1.83
CA LYS A 684 23.13 -8.28 -1.77
C LYS A 684 22.46 -9.48 -1.10
N GLN A 685 23.07 -10.66 -1.20
CA GLN A 685 22.66 -11.86 -0.46
C GLN A 685 23.02 -11.75 1.02
N GLU A 686 24.23 -11.24 1.32
CA GLU A 686 24.66 -10.97 2.69
C GLU A 686 23.68 -10.03 3.40
N GLU A 687 23.31 -8.91 2.76
CA GLU A 687 22.33 -7.98 3.33
C GLU A 687 20.97 -8.63 3.60
N ASP A 688 20.43 -9.42 2.66
CA ASP A 688 19.16 -10.12 2.87
C ASP A 688 19.24 -11.14 4.00
N LEU A 689 20.36 -11.87 4.12
CA LEU A 689 20.62 -12.81 5.21
C LEU A 689 20.72 -12.10 6.56
N VAL A 690 21.44 -10.97 6.64
CA VAL A 690 21.56 -10.16 7.86
C VAL A 690 20.18 -9.69 8.31
N GLN A 691 19.40 -9.10 7.41
CA GLN A 691 18.04 -8.62 7.73
C GLN A 691 17.15 -9.78 8.19
N LEU A 692 17.12 -10.89 7.44
CA LEU A 692 16.30 -12.06 7.73
C LEU A 692 16.63 -12.69 9.08
N MET A 693 17.91 -12.96 9.32
CA MET A 693 18.36 -13.64 10.53
C MET A 693 18.33 -12.74 11.75
N ALA A 694 18.55 -11.43 11.62
CA ALA A 694 18.36 -10.48 12.72
C ALA A 694 16.90 -10.44 13.17
N GLY A 695 15.96 -10.48 12.22
CA GLY A 695 14.53 -10.60 12.52
C GLY A 695 14.20 -11.88 13.28
N ALA A 696 14.64 -13.02 12.76
CA ALA A 696 14.43 -14.31 13.42
C ALA A 696 15.06 -14.37 14.82
N ALA A 697 16.31 -13.94 14.96
CA ALA A 697 17.02 -13.90 16.24
C ALA A 697 16.32 -12.99 17.25
N SER A 698 15.77 -11.85 16.82
CA SER A 698 14.97 -10.98 17.68
C SER A 698 13.72 -11.69 18.23
N ALA A 699 13.06 -12.55 17.45
CA ALA A 699 11.89 -13.30 17.91
C ALA A 699 12.29 -14.44 18.86
N LEU A 700 13.30 -15.25 18.49
CA LEU A 700 13.81 -16.36 19.29
C LEU A 700 14.34 -15.91 20.66
N ARG A 701 15.01 -14.74 20.72
CA ARG A 701 15.54 -14.17 21.98
C ARG A 701 14.42 -13.85 22.98
N ARG A 702 13.25 -13.40 22.53
CA ARG A 702 12.11 -13.09 23.42
C ARG A 702 11.57 -14.32 24.14
N VAL A 703 11.73 -15.50 23.56
CA VAL A 703 11.31 -16.77 24.16
C VAL A 703 12.46 -17.57 24.77
N ASN A 704 13.67 -17.00 24.82
CA ASN A 704 14.89 -17.66 25.30
C ASN A 704 15.20 -18.97 24.54
N CYS A 705 14.94 -18.99 23.23
CA CYS A 705 15.26 -20.10 22.35
C CYS A 705 16.60 -19.84 21.64
N ALA A 706 17.55 -20.77 21.76
CA ALA A 706 18.87 -20.65 21.17
C ALA A 706 18.86 -21.09 19.69
N LEU A 707 19.26 -20.22 18.77
CA LEU A 707 19.56 -20.62 17.40
C LEU A 707 20.92 -21.35 17.38
N VAL A 708 20.91 -22.67 17.23
CA VAL A 708 22.11 -23.52 17.40
C VAL A 708 22.77 -23.93 16.08
N GLY A 709 22.18 -23.57 14.95
CA GLY A 709 22.72 -23.87 13.62
C GLY A 709 21.68 -23.68 12.52
N GLY A 710 22.03 -24.10 11.31
CA GLY A 710 21.12 -24.09 10.17
C GLY A 710 21.78 -24.45 8.85
N HIS A 711 20.98 -24.40 7.78
CA HIS A 711 21.42 -24.61 6.41
C HIS A 711 20.84 -23.53 5.50
N THR A 712 21.62 -23.10 4.51
CA THR A 712 21.27 -22.07 3.54
C THR A 712 21.42 -22.60 2.13
N CYS A 713 20.48 -22.31 1.24
CA CYS A 713 20.62 -22.55 -0.20
C CYS A 713 20.05 -21.40 -1.03
N GLU A 714 20.49 -21.29 -2.27
CA GLU A 714 19.94 -20.34 -3.23
C GLU A 714 18.63 -20.86 -3.84
N SER A 715 17.69 -19.95 -4.10
CA SER A 715 16.40 -20.24 -4.70
C SER A 715 15.91 -19.04 -5.51
N ARG A 716 14.79 -19.19 -6.22
CA ARG A 716 14.11 -18.08 -6.90
C ARG A 716 13.39 -17.16 -5.92
N GLU A 717 12.96 -17.69 -4.79
CA GLU A 717 12.13 -16.99 -3.81
C GLU A 717 12.78 -17.09 -2.43
N LEU A 718 12.62 -16.05 -1.62
CA LEU A 718 13.03 -16.05 -0.23
C LEU A 718 12.15 -17.04 0.56
N GLY A 719 12.77 -17.89 1.35
CA GLY A 719 12.08 -18.87 2.20
C GLY A 719 12.82 -19.05 3.52
N LEU A 720 12.07 -19.31 4.58
CA LEU A 720 12.63 -19.51 5.91
C LEU A 720 11.77 -20.50 6.69
N GLY A 721 12.44 -21.31 7.49
CA GLY A 721 11.82 -22.21 8.43
C GLY A 721 12.75 -22.55 9.57
N PHE A 722 12.18 -23.15 10.62
CA PHE A 722 12.93 -23.61 11.77
C PHE A 722 12.46 -24.99 12.21
N ALA A 723 13.41 -25.86 12.52
CA ALA A 723 13.14 -27.01 13.37
C ALA A 723 13.33 -26.57 14.83
N ILE A 724 12.30 -26.72 15.65
CA ILE A 724 12.29 -26.31 17.05
C ILE A 724 12.30 -27.55 17.94
N SER A 725 13.16 -27.54 18.96
CA SER A 725 13.13 -28.50 20.06
C SER A 725 12.84 -27.77 21.37
N GLY A 726 11.83 -28.23 22.09
CA GLY A 726 11.39 -27.70 23.37
C GLY A 726 11.14 -28.78 24.41
N ARG A 727 10.74 -28.36 25.61
CA ARG A 727 10.48 -29.24 26.75
C ARG A 727 9.24 -28.79 27.52
N LEU A 728 8.47 -29.74 28.05
CA LEU A 728 7.38 -29.42 28.97
C LEU A 728 7.90 -28.88 30.33
N PRO A 729 7.30 -27.81 30.88
CA PRO A 729 7.78 -27.17 32.11
C PRO A 729 7.61 -28.08 33.34
N GLY A 730 8.52 -27.93 34.31
CA GLY A 730 8.39 -28.52 35.64
C GLY A 730 8.45 -30.05 35.71
N GLY A 731 8.98 -30.73 34.68
CA GLY A 731 8.98 -32.20 34.62
C GLY A 731 7.59 -32.80 34.33
N SER A 732 6.61 -31.96 33.95
CA SER A 732 5.30 -32.41 33.50
C SER A 732 5.43 -33.26 32.24
N THR A 733 4.70 -34.37 32.19
CA THR A 733 4.50 -35.19 30.98
C THR A 733 3.18 -34.85 30.27
N THR A 734 2.36 -33.95 30.84
CA THR A 734 1.07 -33.56 30.26
C THR A 734 1.21 -32.36 29.33
N ALA A 735 1.26 -32.63 28.03
CA ALA A 735 1.08 -31.64 26.98
C ALA A 735 -0.39 -31.21 26.86
N MET A 736 -0.64 -30.00 26.34
CA MET A 736 -1.94 -29.69 25.74
C MET A 736 -1.94 -30.34 24.36
N THR A 737 -2.99 -31.08 23.99
CA THR A 737 -2.97 -31.93 22.78
C THR A 737 -4.23 -31.73 21.95
N LYS A 738 -4.35 -32.43 20.80
CA LYS A 738 -5.61 -32.44 20.03
C LYS A 738 -6.66 -33.44 20.56
N VAL A 739 -6.34 -34.28 21.56
CA VAL A 739 -7.15 -35.44 22.00
C VAL A 739 -7.90 -35.26 23.33
N ALA A 740 -7.84 -34.09 23.96
CA ALA A 740 -8.30 -33.91 25.35
C ALA A 740 -9.56 -33.03 25.53
N MET A 741 -10.35 -32.84 24.46
CA MET A 741 -11.57 -32.01 24.53
C MET A 741 -12.70 -32.77 25.23
N ARG A 742 -13.47 -32.10 26.09
CA ARG A 742 -14.56 -32.69 26.86
C ARG A 742 -15.91 -32.05 26.54
N ALA A 743 -16.97 -32.83 26.73
CA ALA A 743 -18.33 -32.32 26.59
C ALA A 743 -18.56 -31.14 27.55
N GLY A 744 -19.07 -30.04 26.99
CA GLY A 744 -19.30 -28.80 27.71
C GLY A 744 -18.14 -27.81 27.66
N ASP A 745 -16.92 -28.21 27.26
CA ASP A 745 -15.81 -27.26 27.17
C ASP A 745 -16.14 -26.08 26.24
N VAL A 746 -15.64 -24.90 26.59
CA VAL A 746 -15.81 -23.68 25.81
C VAL A 746 -14.62 -23.50 24.87
N LEU A 747 -14.89 -23.20 23.61
CA LEU A 747 -13.88 -23.00 22.59
C LEU A 747 -13.44 -21.53 22.55
N ILE A 748 -12.16 -21.28 22.74
CA ILE A 748 -11.55 -19.94 22.72
C ILE A 748 -10.59 -19.83 21.53
N LEU A 749 -10.72 -18.75 20.76
CA LEU A 749 -9.79 -18.39 19.69
C LEU A 749 -9.00 -17.14 20.10
N THR A 750 -7.67 -17.15 19.99
CA THR A 750 -6.82 -16.06 20.53
C THR A 750 -6.44 -14.98 19.53
N LYS A 751 -6.52 -15.24 18.21
CA LYS A 751 -6.27 -14.23 17.17
C LYS A 751 -7.39 -14.23 16.12
N PRO A 752 -7.65 -13.09 15.43
CA PRO A 752 -8.63 -13.03 14.37
C PRO A 752 -8.27 -13.93 13.17
N LEU A 753 -9.28 -14.31 12.39
CA LEU A 753 -9.11 -15.01 11.10
C LEU A 753 -9.03 -14.03 9.92
N GLY A 754 -8.40 -14.45 8.83
CA GLY A 754 -8.42 -13.75 7.54
C GLY A 754 -7.06 -13.41 6.94
N THR A 755 -5.95 -13.89 7.51
CA THR A 755 -4.62 -13.59 6.97
C THR A 755 -4.45 -14.13 5.54
N GLY A 756 -4.92 -15.34 5.23
CA GLY A 756 -4.80 -15.93 3.90
C GLY A 756 -5.46 -15.07 2.82
N THR A 757 -6.70 -14.66 3.08
CA THR A 757 -7.50 -13.81 2.20
C THR A 757 -6.90 -12.41 2.06
N LEU A 758 -6.45 -11.79 3.16
CA LEU A 758 -5.81 -10.47 3.13
C LEU A 758 -4.54 -10.48 2.28
N PHE A 759 -3.64 -11.45 2.46
CA PHE A 759 -2.42 -11.52 1.67
C PHE A 759 -2.66 -11.95 0.22
N ALA A 760 -3.72 -12.73 -0.05
CA ALA A 760 -4.15 -12.99 -1.43
C ALA A 760 -4.61 -11.70 -2.14
N ALA A 761 -5.28 -10.79 -1.43
CA ALA A 761 -5.65 -9.47 -1.94
C ALA A 761 -4.44 -8.51 -2.04
N ASP A 762 -3.51 -8.57 -1.09
CA ASP A 762 -2.28 -7.78 -1.07
C ASP A 762 -1.37 -8.07 -2.26
N MET A 763 -1.17 -9.36 -2.57
CA MET A 763 -0.43 -9.80 -3.77
C MET A 763 -1.07 -9.33 -5.08
N ARG A 764 -2.34 -8.89 -5.05
CA ARG A 764 -3.07 -8.32 -6.20
C ARG A 764 -3.18 -6.80 -6.13
N ALA A 765 -2.49 -6.16 -5.18
CA ALA A 765 -2.60 -4.72 -4.88
C ALA A 765 -4.05 -4.27 -4.59
N LYS A 766 -4.86 -5.15 -3.99
CA LYS A 766 -6.28 -4.90 -3.67
C LYS A 766 -6.55 -4.80 -2.16
N ALA A 767 -5.58 -5.17 -1.32
CA ALA A 767 -5.67 -4.96 0.12
C ALA A 767 -5.14 -3.58 0.52
N ARG A 768 -5.80 -2.96 1.49
CA ARG A 768 -5.36 -1.68 2.04
C ARG A 768 -4.17 -1.85 2.97
N GLY A 769 -3.25 -0.89 2.97
CA GLY A 769 -2.07 -0.86 3.82
C GLY A 769 -2.37 -1.04 5.31
N PRO A 770 -3.36 -0.34 5.92
CA PRO A 770 -3.71 -0.53 7.33
C PRO A 770 -4.17 -1.94 7.68
N TRP A 771 -4.89 -2.62 6.77
CA TRP A 771 -5.33 -4.01 6.99
C TRP A 771 -4.14 -4.95 7.08
N ILE A 772 -3.19 -4.80 6.15
CA ILE A 772 -1.96 -5.59 6.10
C ILE A 772 -1.04 -5.29 7.28
N ALA A 773 -0.87 -4.01 7.65
CA ALA A 773 -0.07 -3.61 8.80
C ALA A 773 -0.63 -4.18 10.12
N ALA A 774 -1.95 -4.20 10.30
CA ALA A 774 -2.60 -4.80 11.47
C ALA A 774 -2.40 -6.32 11.53
N ALA A 775 -2.57 -7.02 10.39
CA ALA A 775 -2.33 -8.46 10.29
C ALA A 775 -0.87 -8.81 10.61
N LEU A 776 0.10 -8.10 10.01
CA LEU A 776 1.53 -8.31 10.26
C LEU A 776 1.90 -8.11 11.73
N LYS A 777 1.38 -7.05 12.37
CA LYS A 777 1.60 -6.80 13.80
C LYS A 777 1.07 -7.95 14.67
N SER A 778 -0.06 -8.56 14.30
CA SER A 778 -0.63 -9.71 14.99
C SER A 778 0.19 -10.99 14.78
N MET A 779 0.71 -11.20 13.57
CA MET A 779 1.52 -12.35 13.18
C MET A 779 2.92 -12.36 13.83
N GLU A 780 3.44 -11.19 14.22
CA GLU A 780 4.69 -11.07 15.00
C GLU A 780 4.52 -11.35 16.50
N ARG A 781 3.29 -11.50 17.00
CA ARG A 781 3.03 -11.82 18.40
C ARG A 781 3.14 -13.33 18.63
N SER A 782 4.04 -13.75 19.52
CA SER A 782 4.17 -15.14 19.97
C SER A 782 2.90 -15.61 20.70
N ASN A 783 2.60 -16.91 20.58
CA ASN A 783 1.47 -17.55 21.23
C ASN A 783 1.82 -18.01 22.67
N ARG A 784 3.08 -17.88 23.11
CA ARG A 784 3.59 -18.33 24.42
C ARG A 784 2.75 -17.86 25.61
N GLU A 785 2.51 -16.55 25.69
CA GLU A 785 1.76 -15.96 26.81
C GLU A 785 0.30 -16.40 26.78
N ALA A 786 -0.30 -16.50 25.59
CA ALA A 786 -1.64 -16.99 25.41
C ALA A 786 -1.76 -18.48 25.81
N ALA A 787 -0.81 -19.33 25.39
CA ALA A 787 -0.74 -20.74 25.76
C ALA A 787 -0.58 -20.93 27.28
N ALA A 788 0.27 -20.13 27.93
CA ALA A 788 0.45 -20.18 29.37
C ALA A 788 -0.84 -19.81 30.12
N CYS A 789 -1.53 -18.74 29.69
CA CYS A 789 -2.82 -18.34 30.25
C CYS A 789 -3.89 -19.42 30.07
N LEU A 790 -4.01 -20.00 28.86
CA LEU A 790 -4.94 -21.09 28.57
C LEU A 790 -4.69 -22.30 29.46
N ARG A 791 -3.43 -22.72 29.60
CA ARG A 791 -3.02 -23.83 30.47
C ARG A 791 -3.35 -23.55 31.94
N ALA A 792 -3.08 -22.33 32.44
CA ALA A 792 -3.41 -21.93 33.81
C ALA A 792 -4.93 -21.99 34.09
N HIS A 793 -5.74 -21.73 33.07
CA HIS A 793 -7.19 -21.86 33.12
C HIS A 793 -7.71 -23.28 32.84
N GLY A 794 -6.82 -24.27 32.73
CA GLY A 794 -7.17 -25.69 32.64
C GLY A 794 -7.44 -26.19 31.23
N ALA A 795 -6.97 -25.49 30.19
CA ALA A 795 -6.98 -26.03 28.84
C ALA A 795 -6.13 -27.31 28.78
N LEU A 796 -6.72 -28.40 28.29
CA LEU A 796 -6.02 -29.64 27.97
C LEU A 796 -6.02 -29.93 26.47
N ALA A 797 -7.01 -29.40 25.73
CA ALA A 797 -7.02 -29.48 24.29
C ALA A 797 -6.66 -28.13 23.65
N CYS A 798 -5.62 -28.10 22.83
CA CYS A 798 -5.15 -26.89 22.17
C CYS A 798 -4.45 -27.22 20.84
N THR A 799 -4.62 -26.34 19.86
CA THR A 799 -3.87 -26.34 18.60
C THR A 799 -3.69 -24.90 18.15
N ASP A 800 -2.68 -24.60 17.35
CA ASP A 800 -2.66 -23.35 16.63
C ASP A 800 -3.45 -23.45 15.31
N ILE A 801 -3.89 -22.31 14.79
CA ILE A 801 -4.63 -22.24 13.54
C ILE A 801 -3.70 -21.79 12.42
N THR A 802 -3.47 -22.69 11.47
CA THR A 802 -2.51 -22.51 10.36
C THR A 802 -3.16 -22.81 9.00
N GLY A 803 -2.49 -23.54 8.11
CA GLY A 803 -2.87 -23.72 6.71
C GLY A 803 -4.23 -24.38 6.45
N PHE A 804 -4.76 -25.20 7.35
CA PHE A 804 -6.06 -25.87 7.15
C PHE A 804 -7.27 -25.04 7.60
N GLY A 805 -7.03 -23.82 8.11
CA GLY A 805 -8.07 -22.95 8.62
C GLY A 805 -8.71 -23.47 9.91
N LEU A 806 -9.68 -22.73 10.44
CA LEU A 806 -10.33 -23.05 11.70
C LEU A 806 -11.07 -24.40 11.65
N VAL A 807 -11.81 -24.66 10.56
CA VAL A 807 -12.58 -25.92 10.41
C VAL A 807 -11.66 -27.13 10.36
N GLY A 808 -10.53 -27.05 9.65
CA GLY A 808 -9.60 -28.17 9.54
C GLY A 808 -9.03 -28.59 10.88
N HIS A 809 -8.51 -27.61 11.62
CA HIS A 809 -7.92 -27.84 12.94
C HIS A 809 -8.96 -28.26 13.99
N LEU A 810 -10.15 -27.64 13.99
CA LEU A 810 -11.24 -28.05 14.88
C LEU A 810 -11.72 -29.47 14.58
N LEU A 811 -11.80 -29.84 13.30
CA LEU A 811 -12.19 -31.19 12.90
C LEU A 811 -11.21 -32.24 13.40
N GLU A 812 -9.90 -31.95 13.37
CA GLU A 812 -8.88 -32.80 13.97
C GLU A 812 -9.13 -32.95 15.47
N MET A 813 -9.34 -31.85 16.21
CA MET A 813 -9.62 -31.90 17.65
C MET A 813 -10.88 -32.72 17.98
N CYS A 814 -11.97 -32.52 17.22
CA CYS A 814 -13.21 -33.28 17.36
C CYS A 814 -13.00 -34.78 17.17
N ARG A 815 -12.35 -35.18 16.06
CA ARG A 815 -12.10 -36.61 15.75
C ARG A 815 -11.25 -37.29 16.79
N HIS A 816 -10.15 -36.64 17.18
CA HIS A 816 -9.18 -37.17 18.11
C HIS A 816 -9.72 -37.25 19.55
N SER A 817 -10.63 -36.34 19.92
CA SER A 817 -11.29 -36.36 21.23
C SER A 817 -12.61 -37.15 21.23
N GLY A 818 -13.08 -37.64 20.09
CA GLY A 818 -14.40 -38.26 19.95
C GLY A 818 -15.57 -37.33 20.28
N MET A 819 -15.42 -36.02 20.04
CA MET A 819 -16.37 -34.96 20.39
C MET A 819 -16.95 -34.27 19.14
N GLN A 820 -18.01 -33.48 19.34
CA GLN A 820 -18.55 -32.53 18.37
C GLN A 820 -18.32 -31.09 18.84
N ALA A 821 -18.45 -30.13 17.93
CA ALA A 821 -18.31 -28.71 18.23
C ALA A 821 -19.47 -27.88 17.67
N SER A 822 -19.92 -26.90 18.43
CA SER A 822 -20.84 -25.86 17.98
C SER A 822 -20.11 -24.52 17.94
N LEU A 823 -20.08 -23.87 16.77
CA LEU A 823 -19.50 -22.55 16.57
C LEU A 823 -20.59 -21.47 16.50
N GLU A 824 -20.29 -20.27 16.96
CA GLU A 824 -21.14 -19.07 16.84
C GLU A 824 -20.49 -18.06 15.90
N LEU A 825 -20.98 -17.94 14.66
CA LEU A 825 -20.33 -17.12 13.62
C LEU A 825 -20.13 -15.67 14.03
N SER A 826 -21.13 -15.07 14.68
CA SER A 826 -21.11 -13.67 15.11
C SER A 826 -20.05 -13.35 16.17
N LYS A 827 -19.53 -14.37 16.86
CA LYS A 827 -18.47 -14.21 17.88
C LYS A 827 -17.05 -14.46 17.35
N ILE A 828 -16.91 -14.92 16.11
CA ILE A 828 -15.60 -15.25 15.55
C ILE A 828 -14.87 -13.96 15.14
N PRO A 829 -13.72 -13.63 15.77
CA PRO A 829 -12.98 -12.44 15.41
C PRO A 829 -12.39 -12.59 14.01
N VAL A 830 -12.53 -11.55 13.18
CA VAL A 830 -11.97 -11.47 11.83
C VAL A 830 -11.17 -10.18 11.69
N TYR A 831 -10.10 -10.21 10.88
CA TYR A 831 -9.35 -8.99 10.60
C TYR A 831 -10.19 -8.00 9.76
N ASP A 832 -10.00 -6.71 10.02
CA ASP A 832 -10.56 -5.65 9.20
C ASP A 832 -10.19 -5.85 7.72
N GLY A 833 -11.18 -5.71 6.84
CA GLY A 833 -11.01 -5.89 5.40
C GLY A 833 -11.00 -7.33 4.90
N ALA A 834 -10.90 -8.34 5.77
CA ALA A 834 -10.89 -9.75 5.35
C ALA A 834 -12.22 -10.14 4.67
N LEU A 835 -13.36 -9.77 5.27
CA LEU A 835 -14.68 -9.99 4.67
C LEU A 835 -14.87 -9.15 3.40
N ASP A 836 -14.29 -7.96 3.32
CA ASP A 836 -14.37 -7.11 2.12
C ASP A 836 -13.58 -7.71 0.95
N CYS A 837 -12.45 -8.34 1.22
CA CYS A 837 -11.70 -9.09 0.22
C CYS A 837 -12.50 -10.31 -0.30
N LEU A 838 -13.21 -11.03 0.58
CA LEU A 838 -14.13 -12.09 0.16
C LEU A 838 -15.30 -11.56 -0.67
N LYS A 839 -15.88 -10.40 -0.32
CA LYS A 839 -16.92 -9.73 -1.15
C LYS A 839 -16.42 -9.43 -2.56
N MET A 840 -15.12 -9.15 -2.71
CA MET A 840 -14.46 -8.94 -4.00
C MET A 840 -14.13 -10.26 -4.75
N GLY A 841 -14.49 -11.42 -4.19
CA GLY A 841 -14.18 -12.74 -4.76
C GLY A 841 -12.70 -13.11 -4.66
N ILE A 842 -11.97 -12.54 -3.71
CA ILE A 842 -10.55 -12.83 -3.50
C ILE A 842 -10.41 -13.80 -2.34
N GLU A 843 -9.85 -14.97 -2.64
CA GLU A 843 -9.57 -16.05 -1.69
C GLU A 843 -8.10 -16.50 -1.81
N SER A 844 -7.58 -17.12 -0.76
CA SER A 844 -6.25 -17.75 -0.78
C SER A 844 -6.21 -18.97 -1.71
N SER A 845 -5.03 -19.29 -2.26
CA SER A 845 -4.86 -20.45 -3.16
C SER A 845 -5.20 -21.79 -2.52
N LEU A 846 -5.10 -21.92 -1.19
CA LEU A 846 -5.44 -23.15 -0.45
C LEU A 846 -6.92 -23.22 -0.03
N GLN A 847 -7.63 -22.09 -0.01
CA GLN A 847 -9.02 -22.02 0.45
C GLN A 847 -9.97 -22.95 -0.31
N PRO A 848 -9.92 -23.09 -1.66
CA PRO A 848 -10.78 -24.04 -2.38
C PRO A 848 -10.58 -25.50 -1.95
N ALA A 849 -9.38 -25.87 -1.51
CA ALA A 849 -9.12 -27.21 -0.97
C ALA A 849 -9.70 -27.34 0.44
N ASN A 850 -9.53 -26.33 1.29
CA ASN A 850 -10.08 -26.31 2.65
C ASN A 850 -11.62 -26.33 2.66
N VAL A 851 -12.28 -25.64 1.71
CA VAL A 851 -13.74 -25.62 1.58
C VAL A 851 -14.32 -27.03 1.39
N ARG A 852 -13.55 -28.02 0.90
CA ARG A 852 -14.00 -29.42 0.83
C ARG A 852 -14.30 -30.03 2.21
N LEU A 853 -13.74 -29.45 3.27
CA LEU A 853 -14.00 -29.83 4.66
C LEU A 853 -15.41 -29.43 5.13
N ARG A 854 -16.16 -28.65 4.34
CA ARG A 854 -17.58 -28.33 4.61
C ARG A 854 -18.47 -29.55 4.82
N ARG A 855 -18.08 -30.71 4.28
CA ARG A 855 -18.74 -32.01 4.51
C ARG A 855 -18.77 -32.44 5.99
N ALA A 856 -17.92 -31.82 6.82
CA ALA A 856 -17.90 -32.05 8.26
C ALA A 856 -18.81 -31.08 9.04
N VAL A 857 -19.48 -30.15 8.35
CA VAL A 857 -20.39 -29.17 8.94
C VAL A 857 -21.82 -29.60 8.69
N ALA A 858 -22.54 -29.98 9.75
CA ALA A 858 -23.88 -30.56 9.67
C ALA A 858 -24.90 -29.67 8.94
N ASN A 859 -24.92 -28.38 9.25
CA ASN A 859 -25.85 -27.42 8.66
C ASN A 859 -25.22 -26.54 7.57
N HIS A 860 -24.24 -27.06 6.82
CA HIS A 860 -23.53 -26.32 5.76
C HIS A 860 -24.48 -25.60 4.78
N GLU A 861 -25.54 -26.28 4.34
CA GLU A 861 -26.48 -25.74 3.34
C GLU A 861 -27.18 -24.45 3.81
N GLU A 862 -27.40 -24.30 5.12
CA GLU A 862 -28.04 -23.11 5.72
C GLU A 862 -27.08 -21.92 5.79
N VAL A 863 -25.79 -22.18 6.00
CA VAL A 863 -24.78 -21.14 6.27
C VAL A 863 -23.88 -20.81 5.07
N ARG A 864 -23.91 -21.62 4.00
CA ARG A 864 -23.02 -21.50 2.84
C ARG A 864 -23.02 -20.13 2.13
N GLY A 865 -24.09 -19.35 2.27
CA GLY A 865 -24.21 -18.01 1.68
C GLY A 865 -23.54 -16.89 2.48
N ARG A 866 -23.01 -17.18 3.66
CA ARG A 866 -22.40 -16.19 4.57
C ARG A 866 -20.90 -16.09 4.35
N LEU A 867 -20.37 -14.88 4.32
CA LEU A 867 -18.94 -14.66 4.12
C LEU A 867 -18.13 -15.03 5.38
N GLU A 868 -18.72 -14.84 6.55
CA GLU A 868 -18.19 -15.25 7.84
C GLU A 868 -18.00 -16.77 7.91
N TYR A 869 -18.89 -17.53 7.25
CA TYR A 869 -18.76 -18.98 7.14
C TYR A 869 -17.60 -19.38 6.22
N LEU A 870 -17.39 -18.69 5.09
CA LEU A 870 -16.24 -18.92 4.22
C LEU A 870 -14.91 -18.64 4.94
N MET A 871 -14.90 -17.66 5.85
CA MET A 871 -13.71 -17.29 6.64
C MET A 871 -13.20 -18.44 7.51
N LEU A 872 -14.05 -19.39 7.91
CA LEU A 872 -13.64 -20.55 8.70
C LEU A 872 -12.68 -21.48 7.95
N PHE A 873 -12.63 -21.39 6.62
CA PHE A 873 -11.77 -22.18 5.74
C PHE A 873 -10.52 -21.43 5.28
N ASP A 874 -10.39 -20.15 5.65
CA ASP A 874 -9.24 -19.32 5.26
C ASP A 874 -7.95 -19.87 5.92
N PRO A 875 -6.92 -20.19 5.12
CA PRO A 875 -5.63 -20.63 5.67
C PRO A 875 -4.97 -19.48 6.43
N GLN A 876 -4.55 -19.73 7.66
CA GLN A 876 -3.87 -18.73 8.47
C GLN A 876 -2.35 -18.89 8.39
N THR A 877 -1.62 -17.78 8.32
CA THR A 877 -0.16 -17.74 8.53
C THR A 877 0.13 -17.09 9.88
N SER A 878 0.85 -17.77 10.76
CA SER A 878 1.08 -17.35 12.16
C SER A 878 -0.22 -16.95 12.89
N GLY A 879 -1.22 -17.86 12.83
CA GLY A 879 -2.51 -17.66 13.45
C GLY A 879 -2.49 -17.76 14.97
N GLY A 880 -3.69 -17.69 15.56
CA GLY A 880 -3.88 -17.82 17.00
C GLY A 880 -4.02 -19.27 17.43
N LEU A 881 -4.20 -19.47 18.72
CA LEU A 881 -4.53 -20.74 19.33
C LEU A 881 -6.06 -20.93 19.36
N LEU A 882 -6.48 -22.17 19.13
CA LEU A 882 -7.81 -22.69 19.43
C LEU A 882 -7.67 -23.65 20.61
N ALA A 883 -8.38 -23.37 21.70
CA ALA A 883 -8.32 -24.18 22.91
C ALA A 883 -9.70 -24.47 23.49
N ALA A 884 -9.84 -25.64 24.09
CA ALA A 884 -11.00 -26.04 24.87
C ALA A 884 -10.74 -25.79 26.36
N VAL A 885 -11.55 -24.93 26.98
CA VAL A 885 -11.41 -24.49 28.37
C VAL A 885 -12.66 -24.86 29.18
N PRO A 886 -12.53 -25.32 30.43
CA PRO A 886 -13.68 -25.62 31.28
C PRO A 886 -14.60 -24.39 31.45
N PRO A 887 -15.94 -24.53 31.34
CA PRO A 887 -16.88 -23.41 31.37
C PRO A 887 -16.72 -22.42 32.52
N PRO A 888 -16.51 -22.85 33.78
CA PRO A 888 -16.39 -21.92 34.90
C PRO A 888 -15.18 -20.98 34.80
N LYS A 889 -14.20 -21.29 33.96
CA LYS A 889 -12.94 -20.54 33.80
C LYS A 889 -12.85 -19.76 32.49
N ALA A 890 -13.76 -19.98 31.54
CA ALA A 890 -13.65 -19.46 30.18
C ALA A 890 -13.68 -17.91 30.12
N GLU A 891 -14.64 -17.27 30.79
CA GLU A 891 -14.77 -15.80 30.80
C GLU A 891 -13.59 -15.10 31.50
N ALA A 892 -13.12 -15.67 32.61
CA ALA A 892 -11.94 -15.19 33.30
C ALA A 892 -10.69 -15.30 32.41
N CYS A 893 -10.53 -16.42 31.71
CA CYS A 893 -9.44 -16.64 30.77
C CYS A 893 -9.43 -15.60 29.63
N VAL A 894 -10.58 -15.33 29.01
CA VAL A 894 -10.67 -14.33 27.93
C VAL A 894 -10.39 -12.92 28.47
N SER A 895 -10.88 -12.60 29.66
CA SER A 895 -10.63 -11.31 30.30
C SER A 895 -9.15 -11.08 30.57
N GLU A 896 -8.44 -12.10 31.08
CA GLU A 896 -6.99 -12.05 31.34
C GLU A 896 -6.18 -11.96 30.05
N LEU A 897 -6.53 -12.75 29.02
CA LEU A 897 -5.89 -12.70 27.69
C LEU A 897 -5.98 -11.31 27.06
N ARG A 898 -7.12 -10.63 27.21
CA ARG A 898 -7.33 -9.27 26.68
C ARG A 898 -6.59 -8.23 27.53
N ALA A 899 -6.69 -8.32 28.86
CA ALA A 899 -6.11 -7.35 29.79
C ALA A 899 -4.57 -7.36 29.79
N SER A 900 -3.95 -8.54 29.70
CA SER A 900 -2.49 -8.70 29.60
C SER A 900 -1.94 -8.24 28.25
N GLY A 901 -2.78 -8.13 27.23
CA GLY A 901 -2.36 -7.86 25.85
C GLY A 901 -1.78 -9.08 25.12
N ALA A 902 -1.75 -10.26 25.77
CA ALA A 902 -1.31 -11.52 25.17
C ALA A 902 -2.19 -11.92 23.97
N ALA A 903 -3.49 -11.65 24.05
CA ALA A 903 -4.44 -11.87 22.95
C ALA A 903 -5.62 -10.87 23.03
N PRO A 904 -5.45 -9.62 22.54
CA PRO A 904 -6.46 -8.57 22.64
C PRO A 904 -7.78 -8.90 21.93
N SER A 905 -7.74 -9.80 20.94
CA SER A 905 -8.90 -10.25 20.17
C SER A 905 -9.42 -11.61 20.61
N ALA A 906 -8.95 -12.14 21.76
CA ALA A 906 -9.40 -13.43 22.26
C ALA A 906 -10.93 -13.44 22.41
N ALA A 907 -11.58 -14.51 21.97
CA ALA A 907 -13.04 -14.62 22.04
C ALA A 907 -13.47 -16.06 22.28
N ILE A 908 -14.58 -16.21 23.02
CA ILE A 908 -15.33 -17.46 23.07
C ILE A 908 -16.09 -17.59 21.75
N ILE A 909 -15.78 -18.63 20.97
CA ILE A 909 -16.34 -18.83 19.63
C ILE A 909 -17.35 -19.98 19.56
N GLY A 910 -17.53 -20.72 20.66
CA GLY A 910 -18.37 -21.91 20.64
C GLY A 910 -18.16 -22.83 21.84
N SER A 911 -18.64 -24.06 21.72
CA SER A 911 -18.53 -25.09 22.75
C SER A 911 -18.41 -26.49 22.16
N ALA A 912 -17.76 -27.40 22.89
CA ALA A 912 -17.73 -28.82 22.59
C ALA A 912 -18.95 -29.54 23.17
N THR A 913 -19.48 -30.52 22.43
CA THR A 913 -20.61 -31.36 22.84
C THR A 913 -20.26 -32.83 22.68
N ALA A 914 -20.94 -33.69 23.46
CA ALA A 914 -20.80 -35.12 23.29
C ALA A 914 -21.28 -35.54 21.89
N THR A 915 -20.56 -36.49 21.27
CA THR A 915 -20.88 -37.00 19.94
C THR A 915 -22.15 -37.86 19.99
N ALA A 916 -23.16 -37.50 19.19
CA ALA A 916 -24.39 -38.28 19.07
C ALA A 916 -24.30 -39.43 18.04
N SER A 917 -23.37 -39.38 17.08
CA SER A 917 -23.14 -40.40 16.05
C SER A 917 -21.69 -40.35 15.52
N PRO A 918 -21.05 -41.50 15.17
CA PRO A 918 -19.67 -41.53 14.65
C PRO A 918 -19.49 -41.00 13.22
N ASP A 919 -20.56 -40.66 12.51
CA ASP A 919 -20.50 -40.30 11.08
C ASP A 919 -20.22 -38.81 10.81
N SER A 920 -19.58 -38.58 9.66
CA SER A 920 -18.93 -37.39 9.05
C SER A 920 -19.17 -35.96 9.54
N GLU A 921 -20.27 -35.64 10.22
CA GLU A 921 -20.69 -34.28 10.59
C GLU A 921 -20.38 -33.99 12.07
N LEU A 922 -19.24 -33.34 12.32
CA LEU A 922 -18.72 -33.11 13.67
C LEU A 922 -18.81 -31.65 14.12
N ILE A 923 -19.21 -30.74 13.23
CA ILE A 923 -19.26 -29.30 13.50
C ILE A 923 -20.65 -28.78 13.14
N THR A 924 -21.25 -27.99 14.03
CA THR A 924 -22.50 -27.26 13.79
C THR A 924 -22.25 -25.78 13.91
N VAL A 925 -22.78 -24.98 12.97
CA VAL A 925 -22.53 -23.54 12.91
C VAL A 925 -23.81 -22.78 13.22
N LYS A 926 -23.82 -22.02 14.31
CA LYS A 926 -24.90 -21.11 14.70
C LYS A 926 -24.64 -19.72 14.11
N VAL A 927 -25.71 -19.07 13.68
CA VAL A 927 -25.72 -17.73 13.12
C VAL A 927 -25.97 -16.71 14.21
#